data_AF-A0A562V1T4-F1
#
_entry.id   AF-A0A562V1T4-F1
#
_cell.length_a   1.000
_cell.length_b   1.000
_cell.length_c   1.000
_cell.angle_alpha   90.00
_cell.angle_beta   90.00
_cell.angle_gamma   90.00
#
_symmetry.space_group_name_H-M   'P 1'
#
loop_
_entity.id
_entity.type
_entity.pdbx_description
1 polymer ?
#
loop_
_entity_poly.entity_id
_entity_poly.type
_entity_poly.pdbx_seq_one_letter_code
_entity_poly.pdbx_strand_id
1 'polypeptide(L)'
;MEAAYAPAGDRQRSVHECFSLLDFQLRFLTFLTVAAVSAEGLVAAPVRRSSGLGEWIRYLRRSAKQLVNYPSASATATAVRRAVVEILSFYDGGLPDAPPGLQNVKHLRDHISHGGPLPTDLREIDTLKDLVNAASKTIAKCIASAELRMDSDDQSRSLKRPVLIWEEHEVPLWPFFYVTVGNEWCVFSSMRGADLKYLCFGGSRGSLKPTEEQLSVAIEPFLEGKQGAKDATLTQYMKDVEKDLRGFADDDAELICLDSDQGFEFYWSKATGEGTGTQLRRDYFRLGPENARQWRAKDAWVPYSKYLRELANWHVVATRLRQRLEQIESQLVGEERETLGWISSEPGNTRMAKVVVSDMDGSNRGSPRTFAELIGEVDEDLQANRGQTQVVFINGEAGIGKTRAMVDAAKSRAQEVEGAIDQGNDTNLALFLYVRSTGQVLDSLPTVVSSAVASTRNLTDAGVKALCRNGLMTLLIDGFDELLGGAGYSDAIGSLRPWLNELGGRGVVVVSARSSYYMGQYRSSVERANEQGMELVRHRIAEVQRWSDEDVLAFLADYNVPSKRFESLSEHDRRLLGLPFFTRVFAEMATSSEVNHNSNESLTERLLNKYVEREERKLTMGQEDTTLLTSAELRRTFEYVAEFMASSAEREADISELEIAAESAIEVELNTPERRQLKQRLPVLCGLAAASDDISTSRFRFQHELFFDQFLAGAACRYLMTGQEKLFQTMLGESHWRSATVAAVVAGAGTERIRKAIGYRPRAGVRNDVAATNMGALWSMIIKNAGEIPVSDLNGLTFTDHLDLSCVRFSKLRMVDCRLSSMSLPELPGWELQLNGTKIKKIEVTGHPSDLSRLRALQHADLAELQLPNEVHYKKEAILEVLHRYGAEVVDGTPLGVGSPSEEVLAARHFLSNLARRVEKSVILRRDHQPEDDVRLKWTRVYGRDAWRKFVNGLVLAELATLDNFSASGEPKIRLRLKCSATTILANDEAQSKVQEYWKGLERSGSV
;
A
#
# COMPACT_ATOMS: atom_id res chain seq x y z
N MET A 1 6.13 45.00 -28.19
CA MET A 1 5.37 43.81 -27.75
C MET A 1 4.71 43.11 -28.93
N GLU A 2 3.92 43.78 -29.77
CA GLU A 2 3.29 43.16 -30.96
C GLU A 2 4.28 42.51 -31.95
N ALA A 3 5.46 43.11 -32.13
CA ALA A 3 6.52 42.54 -32.98
C ALA A 3 6.99 41.14 -32.53
N ALA A 4 6.83 40.77 -31.25
CA ALA A 4 7.19 39.43 -30.75
C ALA A 4 6.22 38.33 -31.22
N TYR A 5 5.05 38.72 -31.74
CA TYR A 5 4.04 37.83 -32.33
C TYR A 5 3.90 38.03 -33.85
N ALA A 6 4.73 38.89 -34.44
CA ALA A 6 4.80 39.05 -35.88
C ALA A 6 5.69 37.95 -36.48
N PRO A 7 5.35 37.39 -37.66
CA PRO A 7 6.19 36.40 -38.32
C PRO A 7 7.57 36.99 -38.60
N ALA A 8 8.61 36.17 -38.48
CA ALA A 8 9.96 36.54 -38.91
C ALA A 8 9.98 36.64 -40.44
N GLY A 9 10.15 37.86 -40.97
CA GLY A 9 10.19 38.14 -42.41
C GLY A 9 8.84 38.51 -43.03
N ASP A 10 8.79 38.59 -44.36
CA ASP A 10 7.67 39.16 -45.14
C ASP A 10 6.49 38.17 -45.35
N ARG A 11 6.34 37.18 -44.46
CA ARG A 11 5.32 36.12 -44.59
C ARG A 11 3.96 36.64 -44.11
N GLN A 12 2.89 36.30 -44.84
CA GLN A 12 1.52 36.57 -44.39
C GLN A 12 1.20 35.85 -43.07
N ARG A 13 0.59 36.59 -42.12
CA ARG A 13 0.13 36.07 -40.83
C ARG A 13 -0.92 34.97 -41.02
N SER A 14 -0.71 33.86 -40.34
CA SER A 14 -1.68 32.78 -40.19
C SER A 14 -2.84 33.19 -39.28
N VAL A 15 -3.94 32.45 -39.36
CA VAL A 15 -5.14 32.68 -38.53
C VAL A 15 -4.84 32.47 -37.03
N HIS A 16 -3.99 31.49 -36.69
CA HIS A 16 -3.56 31.26 -35.31
C HIS A 16 -2.73 32.41 -34.74
N GLU A 17 -1.85 32.99 -35.55
CA GLU A 17 -1.07 34.19 -35.17
C GLU A 17 -1.99 35.39 -34.97
N CYS A 18 -3.02 35.56 -35.82
CA CYS A 18 -4.02 36.61 -35.66
C CYS A 18 -4.80 36.47 -34.35
N PHE A 19 -5.23 35.26 -33.97
CA PHE A 19 -5.89 35.05 -32.67
C PHE A 19 -4.96 35.23 -31.48
N SER A 20 -3.69 34.87 -31.60
CA SER A 20 -2.69 35.07 -30.54
C SER A 20 -2.43 36.57 -30.31
N LEU A 21 -2.32 37.34 -31.40
CA LEU A 21 -2.24 38.80 -31.36
C LEU A 21 -3.49 39.43 -30.74
N LEU A 22 -4.67 38.97 -31.16
CA LEU A 22 -5.94 39.45 -30.62
C LEU A 22 -6.08 39.16 -29.12
N ASP A 23 -5.74 37.95 -28.66
CA ASP A 23 -5.74 37.60 -27.23
C ASP A 23 -4.79 38.51 -26.44
N PHE A 24 -3.58 38.73 -26.96
CA PHE A 24 -2.62 39.65 -26.35
C PHE A 24 -3.15 41.08 -26.25
N GLN A 25 -3.72 41.62 -27.33
CA GLN A 25 -4.27 42.98 -27.37
C GLN A 25 -5.44 43.15 -26.39
N LEU A 26 -6.36 42.20 -26.36
CA LEU A 26 -7.50 42.21 -25.43
C LEU A 26 -7.05 42.06 -23.98
N ARG A 27 -6.04 41.24 -23.72
CA ARG A 27 -5.41 41.09 -22.40
C ARG A 27 -4.75 42.40 -21.97
N PHE A 28 -3.96 43.02 -22.84
CA PHE A 28 -3.33 44.31 -22.58
C PHE A 28 -4.37 45.37 -22.21
N LEU A 29 -5.41 45.49 -23.03
CA LEU A 29 -6.50 46.43 -22.80
C LEU A 29 -7.25 46.13 -21.51
N THR A 30 -7.45 44.85 -21.17
CA THR A 30 -8.10 44.45 -19.92
C THR A 30 -7.30 44.93 -18.71
N PHE A 31 -6.00 44.64 -18.65
CA PHE A 31 -5.16 45.09 -17.53
C PHE A 31 -5.01 46.61 -17.48
N LEU A 32 -4.92 47.28 -18.63
CA LEU A 32 -4.98 48.73 -18.69
C LEU A 32 -6.30 49.27 -18.15
N THR A 33 -7.42 48.60 -18.44
CA THR A 33 -8.74 48.95 -17.91
C THR A 33 -8.80 48.73 -16.40
N VAL A 34 -8.27 47.61 -15.89
CA VAL A 34 -8.22 47.33 -14.44
C VAL A 34 -7.41 48.41 -13.72
N ALA A 35 -6.23 48.74 -14.25
CA ALA A 35 -5.36 49.77 -13.71
C ALA A 35 -6.03 51.14 -13.74
N ALA A 36 -6.69 51.50 -14.86
CA ALA A 36 -7.40 52.76 -15.00
C ALA A 36 -8.56 52.90 -14.00
N VAL A 37 -9.43 51.89 -13.84
CA VAL A 37 -10.52 52.03 -12.84
C VAL A 37 -9.99 52.05 -11.41
N SER A 38 -8.89 51.33 -11.15
CA SER A 38 -8.22 51.38 -9.83
C SER A 38 -7.62 52.75 -9.54
N ALA A 39 -7.03 53.40 -10.54
CA ALA A 39 -6.49 54.76 -10.44
C ALA A 39 -7.57 55.82 -10.18
N GLU A 40 -8.80 55.60 -10.66
CA GLU A 40 -9.98 56.42 -10.34
C GLU A 40 -10.54 56.17 -8.92
N GLY A 41 -9.90 55.32 -8.12
CA GLY A 41 -10.39 54.94 -6.78
C GLY A 41 -11.63 54.02 -6.81
N LEU A 42 -11.96 53.44 -7.97
CA LEU A 42 -13.07 52.49 -8.09
C LEU A 42 -12.59 51.07 -7.80
N VAL A 43 -13.46 50.25 -7.21
CA VAL A 43 -13.19 48.83 -7.01
C VAL A 43 -13.28 48.11 -8.35
N ALA A 44 -12.11 47.74 -8.89
CA ALA A 44 -12.04 46.98 -10.13
C ALA A 44 -12.72 45.62 -9.98
N ALA A 45 -13.35 45.20 -11.07
CA ALA A 45 -13.78 43.83 -11.22
C ALA A 45 -12.59 42.87 -11.04
N PRO A 46 -12.70 41.78 -10.24
CA PRO A 46 -11.64 40.79 -10.19
C PRO A 46 -11.48 40.12 -11.56
N VAL A 47 -10.23 39.87 -11.95
CA VAL A 47 -9.85 39.14 -13.16
C VAL A 47 -9.74 37.65 -12.81
N ARG A 48 -10.14 36.76 -13.71
CA ARG A 48 -9.96 35.32 -13.47
C ARG A 48 -8.48 34.93 -13.41
N ARG A 49 -8.17 33.92 -12.60
CA ARG A 49 -6.81 33.37 -12.45
C ARG A 49 -6.27 32.73 -13.74
N SER A 50 -7.15 32.28 -14.64
CA SER A 50 -6.85 31.93 -16.04
C SER A 50 -7.99 32.43 -16.94
N SER A 51 -7.70 33.36 -17.85
CA SER A 51 -8.69 33.98 -18.73
C SER A 51 -8.36 33.67 -20.18
N GLY A 52 -9.36 33.18 -20.93
CA GLY A 52 -9.31 33.13 -22.39
C GLY A 52 -10.00 34.32 -23.04
N LEU A 53 -9.94 34.39 -24.38
CA LEU A 53 -10.51 35.46 -25.20
C LEU A 53 -11.97 35.84 -24.85
N GLY A 54 -12.84 34.86 -24.60
CA GLY A 54 -14.23 35.13 -24.20
C GLY A 54 -14.37 35.78 -22.81
N GLU A 55 -13.46 35.47 -21.89
CA GLU A 55 -13.43 36.09 -20.56
C GLU A 55 -12.93 37.53 -20.62
N TRP A 56 -11.90 37.81 -21.45
CA TRP A 56 -11.44 39.18 -21.70
C TRP A 56 -12.57 40.07 -22.22
N ILE A 57 -13.31 39.61 -23.23
CA ILE A 57 -14.45 40.36 -23.78
C ILE A 57 -15.54 40.57 -22.73
N ARG A 58 -15.86 39.55 -21.93
CA ARG A 58 -16.85 39.68 -20.84
C ARG A 58 -16.41 40.71 -19.80
N TYR A 59 -15.15 40.69 -19.42
CA TYR A 59 -14.56 41.66 -18.50
C TYR A 59 -14.67 43.08 -19.07
N LEU A 60 -14.19 43.28 -20.31
CA LEU A 60 -14.22 44.58 -20.99
C LEU A 60 -15.65 45.15 -21.10
N ARG A 61 -16.64 44.32 -21.44
CA ARG A 61 -18.06 44.74 -21.46
C ARG A 61 -18.57 45.21 -20.09
N ARG A 62 -18.17 44.53 -19.02
CA ARG A 62 -18.56 44.88 -17.65
C ARG A 62 -17.88 46.18 -17.22
N SER A 63 -16.59 46.31 -17.49
CA SER A 63 -15.80 47.49 -17.13
C SER A 63 -16.20 48.73 -17.94
N ALA A 64 -16.58 48.55 -19.21
CA ALA A 64 -17.14 49.64 -20.02
C ALA A 64 -18.39 50.25 -19.37
N LYS A 65 -19.30 49.42 -18.84
CA LYS A 65 -20.49 49.90 -18.11
C LYS A 65 -20.11 50.62 -16.81
N GLN A 66 -19.10 50.13 -16.09
CA GLN A 66 -18.60 50.78 -14.87
C GLN A 66 -18.03 52.17 -15.17
N LEU A 67 -17.26 52.31 -16.24
CA LEU A 67 -16.68 53.58 -16.70
C LEU A 67 -17.72 54.56 -17.31
N VAL A 68 -18.92 54.10 -17.66
CA VAL A 68 -20.04 54.97 -18.12
C VAL A 68 -20.72 55.65 -16.93
N ASN A 69 -20.86 54.94 -15.81
CA ASN A 69 -21.61 55.42 -14.65
C ASN A 69 -20.81 56.38 -13.74
N TYR A 70 -19.60 56.77 -14.14
CA TYR A 70 -18.74 57.65 -13.35
C TYR A 70 -18.88 59.11 -13.81
N PRO A 71 -19.48 60.02 -13.00
CA PRO A 71 -19.87 61.38 -13.42
C PRO A 71 -18.69 62.33 -13.66
N SER A 72 -17.50 62.00 -13.14
CA SER A 72 -16.30 62.83 -13.16
C SER A 72 -15.12 62.06 -13.78
N ALA A 73 -15.36 61.39 -14.91
CA ALA A 73 -14.33 60.58 -15.58
C ALA A 73 -13.13 61.44 -15.99
N SER A 74 -11.96 61.10 -15.45
CA SER A 74 -10.68 61.68 -15.86
C SER A 74 -10.43 61.52 -17.37
N ALA A 75 -9.44 62.25 -17.89
CA ALA A 75 -8.96 62.06 -19.26
C ALA A 75 -8.57 60.58 -19.53
N THR A 76 -7.97 59.91 -18.55
CA THR A 76 -7.63 58.48 -18.56
C THR A 76 -8.86 57.59 -18.73
N ALA A 77 -9.84 57.71 -17.83
CA ALA A 77 -11.04 56.88 -17.83
C ALA A 77 -11.81 57.04 -19.15
N THR A 78 -11.83 58.27 -19.68
CA THR A 78 -12.47 58.58 -20.97
C THR A 78 -11.72 57.95 -22.15
N ALA A 79 -10.39 58.05 -22.18
CA ALA A 79 -9.56 57.47 -23.24
C ALA A 79 -9.65 55.94 -23.26
N VAL A 80 -9.50 55.29 -22.11
CA VAL A 80 -9.60 53.83 -21.97
C VAL A 80 -11.01 53.35 -22.31
N ARG A 81 -12.06 54.00 -21.80
CA ARG A 81 -13.45 53.66 -22.15
C ARG A 81 -13.69 53.73 -23.65
N ARG A 82 -13.22 54.79 -24.32
CA ARG A 82 -13.36 54.94 -25.77
C ARG A 82 -12.69 53.78 -26.51
N ALA A 83 -11.48 53.41 -26.10
CA ALA A 83 -10.76 52.28 -26.69
C ALA A 83 -11.49 50.94 -26.48
N VAL A 84 -12.03 50.71 -25.27
CA VAL A 84 -12.82 49.51 -24.97
C VAL A 84 -14.08 49.44 -25.83
N VAL A 85 -14.86 50.52 -25.93
CA VAL A 85 -16.10 50.56 -26.73
C VAL A 85 -15.81 50.34 -28.21
N GLU A 86 -14.77 50.99 -28.74
CA GLU A 86 -14.37 50.89 -30.14
C GLU A 86 -13.91 49.47 -30.49
N ILE A 87 -13.07 48.84 -29.65
CA ILE A 87 -12.62 47.44 -29.86
C ILE A 87 -13.78 46.44 -29.71
N LEU A 88 -14.67 46.63 -28.73
CA LEU A 88 -15.86 45.79 -28.60
C LEU A 88 -16.78 45.94 -29.83
N SER A 89 -16.89 47.12 -30.43
CA SER A 89 -17.68 47.31 -31.65
C SER A 89 -17.10 46.56 -32.85
N PHE A 90 -15.77 46.54 -33.01
CA PHE A 90 -15.10 45.75 -34.04
C PHE A 90 -15.27 44.24 -33.79
N TYR A 91 -15.16 43.82 -32.53
CA TYR A 91 -15.33 42.43 -32.13
C TYR A 91 -16.78 41.93 -32.36
N ASP A 92 -17.77 42.76 -31.99
CA ASP A 92 -19.19 42.46 -32.13
C ASP A 92 -19.68 42.54 -33.58
N GLY A 93 -18.97 43.28 -34.44
CA GLY A 93 -19.19 43.29 -35.89
C GLY A 93 -18.96 41.92 -36.56
N GLY A 94 -18.24 41.01 -35.89
CA GLY A 94 -18.11 39.63 -36.31
C GLY A 94 -17.43 39.47 -37.67
N LEU A 95 -17.77 38.38 -38.35
CA LEU A 95 -17.31 38.02 -39.68
C LEU A 95 -18.55 37.84 -40.56
N PRO A 96 -19.08 38.90 -41.19
CA PRO A 96 -20.40 38.88 -41.83
C PRO A 96 -20.49 37.87 -42.98
N ASP A 97 -19.38 37.61 -43.65
CA ASP A 97 -19.29 36.68 -44.78
C ASP A 97 -19.01 35.23 -44.37
N ALA A 98 -18.76 34.96 -43.08
CA ALA A 98 -18.51 33.59 -42.58
C ALA A 98 -19.83 32.77 -42.50
N PRO A 99 -19.76 31.43 -42.50
CA PRO A 99 -20.93 30.57 -42.33
C PRO A 99 -21.74 30.92 -41.06
N PRO A 100 -23.07 30.75 -41.04
CA PRO A 100 -23.95 31.20 -39.94
C PRO A 100 -23.55 30.74 -38.52
N GLY A 101 -22.76 29.67 -38.39
CA GLY A 101 -22.19 29.21 -37.12
C GLY A 101 -20.87 29.86 -36.70
N LEU A 102 -20.15 30.50 -37.62
CA LEU A 102 -18.78 31.05 -37.47
C LEU A 102 -18.71 32.58 -37.61
N GLN A 103 -19.84 33.26 -37.84
CA GLN A 103 -19.90 34.73 -37.91
C GLN A 103 -19.46 35.42 -36.63
N ASN A 104 -19.47 34.73 -35.49
CA ASN A 104 -18.94 35.25 -34.24
C ASN A 104 -17.44 34.93 -34.12
N VAL A 105 -16.62 35.94 -33.82
CA VAL A 105 -15.16 35.80 -33.65
C VAL A 105 -14.80 34.73 -32.61
N LYS A 106 -15.59 34.61 -31.53
CA LYS A 106 -15.45 33.55 -30.53
C LYS A 106 -15.71 32.17 -31.14
N HIS A 107 -16.81 32.01 -31.88
CA HIS A 107 -17.16 30.73 -32.49
C HIS A 107 -16.13 30.30 -33.54
N LEU A 108 -15.59 31.24 -34.32
CA LEU A 108 -14.50 30.92 -35.26
C LEU A 108 -13.24 30.47 -34.52
N ARG A 109 -12.82 31.20 -33.48
CA ARG A 109 -11.67 30.83 -32.64
C ARG A 109 -11.87 29.43 -32.04
N ASP A 110 -13.05 29.17 -31.48
CA ASP A 110 -13.35 27.90 -30.86
C ASP A 110 -13.34 26.80 -31.93
N HIS A 111 -14.01 26.97 -33.08
CA HIS A 111 -13.98 26.02 -34.21
C HIS A 111 -12.55 25.64 -34.64
N ILE A 112 -11.68 26.63 -34.80
CA ILE A 112 -10.26 26.43 -35.19
C ILE A 112 -9.46 25.75 -34.08
N SER A 113 -9.68 26.13 -32.82
CA SER A 113 -9.00 25.50 -31.66
C SER A 113 -9.40 24.03 -31.47
N HIS A 114 -10.60 23.66 -31.93
CA HIS A 114 -11.09 22.28 -31.96
C HIS A 114 -10.69 21.52 -33.24
N GLY A 115 -9.80 22.07 -34.08
CA GLY A 115 -9.29 21.42 -35.29
C GLY A 115 -10.25 21.44 -36.48
N GLY A 116 -11.27 22.31 -36.45
CA GLY A 116 -12.17 22.51 -37.56
C GLY A 116 -11.44 23.05 -38.80
N PRO A 117 -11.91 22.73 -40.02
CA PRO A 117 -11.30 23.23 -41.25
C PRO A 117 -11.35 24.75 -41.27
N LEU A 118 -10.25 25.37 -41.72
CA LEU A 118 -10.19 26.81 -41.93
C LEU A 118 -11.23 27.21 -42.99
N PRO A 119 -11.89 28.37 -42.83
CA PRO A 119 -12.66 28.97 -43.90
C PRO A 119 -11.79 29.05 -45.16
N THR A 120 -12.35 28.63 -46.29
CA THR A 120 -11.60 28.48 -47.55
C THR A 120 -11.46 29.81 -48.30
N ASP A 121 -12.14 30.87 -47.85
CA ASP A 121 -12.12 32.18 -48.51
C ASP A 121 -11.10 33.12 -47.84
N LEU A 122 -10.28 33.79 -48.66
CA LEU A 122 -9.22 34.69 -48.16
C LEU A 122 -9.80 35.93 -47.44
N ARG A 123 -11.07 36.27 -47.73
CA ARG A 123 -11.78 37.43 -47.17
C ARG A 123 -12.03 37.35 -45.66
N GLU A 124 -12.24 36.16 -45.12
CA GLU A 124 -12.51 35.97 -43.69
C GLU A 124 -11.24 36.15 -42.85
N ILE A 125 -10.10 35.72 -43.40
CA ILE A 125 -8.77 35.94 -42.83
C ILE A 125 -8.44 37.43 -42.84
N ASP A 126 -8.74 38.13 -43.93
CA ASP A 126 -8.50 39.57 -44.04
C ASP A 126 -9.38 40.38 -43.06
N THR A 127 -10.63 39.96 -42.83
CA THR A 127 -11.49 40.59 -41.82
C THR A 127 -10.93 40.40 -40.40
N LEU A 128 -10.38 39.22 -40.07
CA LEU A 128 -9.71 38.99 -38.79
C LEU A 128 -8.42 39.82 -38.66
N LYS A 129 -7.65 39.97 -39.74
CA LYS A 129 -6.47 40.86 -39.77
C LYS A 129 -6.89 42.31 -39.55
N ASP A 130 -7.99 42.75 -40.17
CA ASP A 130 -8.54 44.09 -39.99
C ASP A 130 -8.97 44.33 -38.55
N LEU A 131 -9.57 43.35 -37.88
CA LEU A 131 -9.88 43.41 -36.45
C LEU A 131 -8.61 43.56 -35.60
N VAL A 132 -7.57 42.75 -35.84
CA VAL A 132 -6.29 42.84 -35.11
C VAL A 132 -5.61 44.19 -35.35
N ASN A 133 -5.64 44.69 -36.58
CA ASN A 133 -5.06 45.98 -36.95
C ASN A 133 -5.86 47.14 -36.35
N ALA A 134 -7.19 47.04 -36.33
CA ALA A 134 -8.06 48.02 -35.70
C ALA A 134 -7.83 48.06 -34.19
N ALA A 135 -7.77 46.91 -33.52
CA ALA A 135 -7.48 46.82 -32.10
C ALA A 135 -6.10 47.40 -31.75
N SER A 136 -5.06 47.08 -32.53
CA SER A 136 -3.72 47.69 -32.40
C SER A 136 -3.78 49.21 -32.51
N LYS A 137 -4.40 49.74 -33.57
CA LYS A 137 -4.52 51.19 -33.81
C LYS A 137 -5.31 51.89 -32.70
N THR A 138 -6.39 51.29 -32.23
CA THR A 138 -7.22 51.85 -31.15
C THR A 138 -6.45 51.87 -29.83
N ILE A 139 -5.72 50.80 -29.47
CA ILE A 139 -4.85 50.79 -28.28
C ILE A 139 -3.73 51.84 -28.41
N ALA A 140 -3.06 51.91 -29.56
CA ALA A 140 -2.01 52.89 -29.82
C ALA A 140 -2.53 54.33 -29.68
N LYS A 141 -3.72 54.62 -30.24
CA LYS A 141 -4.38 55.92 -30.11
C LYS A 141 -4.77 56.23 -28.66
N CYS A 142 -5.16 55.23 -27.87
CA CYS A 142 -5.49 55.38 -26.46
C CYS A 142 -4.29 55.83 -25.63
N ILE A 143 -3.11 55.25 -25.90
CA ILE A 143 -1.89 55.50 -25.14
C ILE A 143 -1.00 56.60 -25.76
N ALA A 144 -1.30 57.07 -26.97
CA ALA A 144 -0.48 58.07 -27.67
C ALA A 144 -0.36 59.41 -26.92
N SER A 145 -1.37 59.75 -26.12
CA SER A 145 -1.38 60.96 -25.28
C SER A 145 -0.83 60.72 -23.86
N ALA A 146 -0.35 59.52 -23.56
CA ALA A 146 0.17 59.15 -22.24
C ALA A 146 1.70 59.26 -22.21
N GLU A 147 2.24 59.83 -21.16
CA GLU A 147 3.67 59.73 -20.85
C GLU A 147 3.95 58.43 -20.10
N LEU A 148 4.99 57.70 -20.49
CA LEU A 148 5.42 56.48 -19.80
C LEU A 148 6.55 56.82 -18.83
N ARG A 149 6.27 56.71 -17.52
CA ARG A 149 7.28 56.82 -16.47
C ARG A 149 7.62 55.43 -15.94
N MET A 150 8.91 55.16 -15.75
CA MET A 150 9.37 53.97 -15.05
C MET A 150 9.61 54.36 -13.60
N ASP A 151 8.75 53.90 -12.70
CA ASP A 151 8.96 54.10 -11.27
C ASP A 151 10.08 53.16 -10.81
N SER A 152 11.17 53.78 -10.32
CA SER A 152 12.40 53.15 -9.87
C SER A 152 12.75 53.58 -8.45
N ASP A 153 11.76 53.83 -7.60
CA ASP A 153 11.97 54.48 -6.30
C ASP A 153 12.69 53.62 -5.24
N ASP A 154 13.36 52.54 -5.63
CA ASP A 154 14.17 51.76 -4.71
C ASP A 154 15.33 51.09 -5.45
N GLN A 155 16.57 51.55 -5.21
CA GLN A 155 17.80 50.97 -5.79
C GLN A 155 18.02 49.50 -5.40
N SER A 156 17.16 48.94 -4.54
CA SER A 156 17.16 47.55 -4.10
C SER A 156 16.23 46.61 -4.89
N ARG A 157 15.36 47.11 -5.79
CA ARG A 157 14.37 46.27 -6.49
C ARG A 157 14.88 45.75 -7.84
N SER A 158 14.68 44.46 -8.09
CA SER A 158 15.11 43.77 -9.32
C SER A 158 14.21 44.06 -10.54
N LEU A 159 13.09 44.78 -10.35
CA LEU A 159 12.05 45.02 -11.36
C LEU A 159 11.67 46.52 -11.43
N LYS A 160 11.50 47.05 -12.64
CA LYS A 160 10.99 48.40 -12.92
C LYS A 160 9.47 48.37 -13.09
N ARG A 161 8.78 49.39 -12.56
CA ARG A 161 7.31 49.45 -12.54
C ARG A 161 6.80 50.51 -13.51
N PRO A 162 6.17 50.13 -14.64
CA PRO A 162 5.66 51.10 -15.60
C PRO A 162 4.40 51.80 -15.09
N VAL A 163 4.38 53.13 -15.22
CA VAL A 163 3.26 54.01 -14.89
C VAL A 163 2.95 54.84 -16.13
N LEU A 164 1.69 54.84 -16.56
CA LEU A 164 1.21 55.70 -17.66
C LEU A 164 0.57 56.96 -17.06
N ILE A 165 0.95 58.13 -17.57
CA ILE A 165 0.51 59.42 -17.06
C ILE A 165 -0.29 60.13 -18.15
N TRP A 166 -1.57 60.38 -17.89
CA TRP A 166 -2.40 61.25 -18.73
C TRP A 166 -2.66 62.54 -17.98
N GLU A 167 -2.14 63.65 -18.50
CA GLU A 167 -2.18 64.96 -17.84
C GLU A 167 -1.56 64.86 -16.43
N GLU A 168 -2.35 64.93 -15.36
CA GLU A 168 -1.90 64.79 -13.96
C GLU A 168 -2.30 63.45 -13.31
N HIS A 169 -2.87 62.52 -14.07
CA HIS A 169 -3.39 61.24 -13.56
C HIS A 169 -2.42 60.09 -13.82
N GLU A 170 -1.91 59.49 -12.74
CA GLU A 170 -1.00 58.34 -12.80
C GLU A 170 -1.77 57.02 -12.80
N VAL A 171 -1.45 56.15 -13.76
CA VAL A 171 -2.02 54.81 -13.90
C VAL A 171 -0.91 53.78 -13.73
N PRO A 172 -0.70 53.25 -12.52
CA PRO A 172 0.29 52.20 -12.29
C PRO A 172 -0.18 50.91 -12.96
N LEU A 173 0.66 50.36 -13.84
CA LEU A 173 0.37 49.09 -14.51
C LEU A 173 0.79 47.88 -13.66
N TRP A 174 1.51 48.11 -12.56
CA TRP A 174 1.83 47.12 -11.54
C TRP A 174 0.56 46.65 -10.81
N PRO A 175 0.40 45.33 -10.51
CA PRO A 175 1.33 44.22 -10.72
C PRO A 175 1.15 43.46 -12.04
N PHE A 176 0.25 43.90 -12.93
CA PHE A 176 -0.03 43.21 -14.19
C PHE A 176 1.11 43.34 -15.20
N PHE A 177 1.87 44.44 -15.12
CA PHE A 177 3.04 44.71 -15.93
C PHE A 177 4.24 45.05 -15.06
N TYR A 178 5.41 44.54 -15.45
CA TYR A 178 6.70 45.00 -14.94
C TYR A 178 7.78 44.83 -16.02
N VAL A 179 8.92 45.48 -15.82
CA VAL A 179 10.07 45.38 -16.73
C VAL A 179 11.27 44.84 -15.95
N THR A 180 11.93 43.81 -16.47
CA THR A 180 13.12 43.21 -15.84
C THR A 180 14.35 44.13 -15.97
N VAL A 181 15.43 43.82 -15.24
CA VAL A 181 16.74 44.49 -15.42
C VAL A 181 17.24 44.42 -16.87
N GLY A 182 16.92 43.32 -17.57
CA GLY A 182 17.25 43.12 -18.99
C GLY A 182 16.37 43.90 -19.97
N ASN A 183 15.53 44.83 -19.48
CA ASN A 183 14.57 45.60 -20.26
C ASN A 183 13.49 44.74 -20.95
N GLU A 184 13.22 43.55 -20.42
CA GLU A 184 12.16 42.67 -20.91
C GLU A 184 10.82 43.04 -20.24
N TRP A 185 9.79 43.29 -21.03
CA TRP A 185 8.45 43.56 -20.56
C TRP A 185 7.75 42.25 -20.18
N CYS A 186 7.20 42.19 -18.98
CA CYS A 186 6.49 41.04 -18.45
C CYS A 186 5.02 41.39 -18.24
N VAL A 187 4.11 40.58 -18.78
CA VAL A 187 2.65 40.77 -18.69
C VAL A 187 2.01 39.56 -18.03
N PHE A 188 1.13 39.78 -17.05
CA PHE A 188 0.46 38.69 -16.34
C PHE A 188 -0.25 37.74 -17.29
N SER A 189 -0.12 36.43 -17.05
CA SER A 189 -0.71 35.40 -17.91
C SER A 189 -1.72 34.54 -17.18
N SER A 190 -1.29 33.90 -16.09
CA SER A 190 -2.16 33.05 -15.28
C SER A 190 -1.57 32.81 -13.89
N MET A 191 -2.42 32.40 -12.96
CA MET A 191 -2.06 31.94 -11.63
C MET A 191 -2.74 30.59 -11.35
N ARG A 192 -1.97 29.54 -11.03
CA ARG A 192 -2.50 28.21 -10.66
C ARG A 192 -2.00 27.84 -9.26
N GLY A 193 -2.89 27.79 -8.27
CA GLY A 193 -2.47 27.62 -6.88
C GLY A 193 -1.60 28.79 -6.41
N ALA A 194 -0.32 28.54 -6.15
CA ALA A 194 0.72 29.55 -5.88
C ALA A 194 1.63 29.85 -7.10
N ASP A 195 1.50 29.08 -8.19
CA ASP A 195 2.33 29.22 -9.39
C ASP A 195 1.84 30.41 -10.24
N LEU A 196 2.64 31.47 -10.28
CA LEU A 196 2.39 32.69 -11.03
C LEU A 196 3.16 32.67 -12.37
N LYS A 197 2.50 33.01 -13.49
CA LYS A 197 3.11 33.02 -14.83
C LYS A 197 2.94 34.37 -15.51
N TYR A 198 4.03 34.88 -16.09
CA TYR A 198 4.07 36.07 -16.94
C TYR A 198 4.54 35.71 -18.35
N LEU A 199 4.04 36.42 -19.36
CA LEU A 199 4.57 36.42 -20.73
C LEU A 199 5.64 37.50 -20.84
N CYS A 200 6.79 37.17 -21.41
CA CYS A 200 7.94 38.07 -21.50
C CYS A 200 8.20 38.52 -22.94
N PHE A 201 8.59 39.79 -23.11
CA PHE A 201 8.78 40.43 -24.41
C PHE A 201 10.05 41.28 -24.43
N GLY A 202 10.80 41.25 -25.54
CA GLY A 202 12.02 42.07 -25.70
C GLY A 202 13.32 41.35 -25.34
N GLY A 203 13.27 40.06 -25.01
CA GLY A 203 14.44 39.19 -24.84
C GLY A 203 14.17 37.75 -25.28
N SER A 204 15.01 36.79 -24.86
CA SER A 204 15.00 35.41 -25.38
C SER A 204 13.97 34.48 -24.72
N ARG A 205 13.34 34.93 -23.62
CA ARG A 205 12.40 34.12 -22.83
C ARG A 205 10.97 34.40 -23.23
N GLY A 206 10.17 33.36 -23.52
CA GLY A 206 8.74 33.49 -23.84
C GLY A 206 7.81 33.60 -22.62
N SER A 207 8.22 33.06 -21.47
CA SER A 207 7.46 33.14 -20.22
C SER A 207 8.40 33.07 -19.01
N LEU A 208 8.01 33.72 -17.92
CA LEU A 208 8.74 33.72 -16.65
C LEU A 208 7.82 33.33 -15.48
N LYS A 209 8.36 32.52 -14.57
CA LYS A 209 7.81 32.32 -13.23
C LYS A 209 8.60 33.20 -12.26
N PRO A 210 8.04 34.33 -11.78
CA PRO A 210 8.72 35.16 -10.81
C PRO A 210 8.90 34.41 -9.48
N THR A 211 10.08 34.55 -8.88
CA THR A 211 10.40 34.02 -7.55
C THR A 211 10.09 35.01 -6.42
N GLU A 212 9.72 36.25 -6.75
CA GLU A 212 9.41 37.29 -5.76
C GLU A 212 8.03 37.11 -5.14
N GLU A 213 7.98 36.78 -3.85
CA GLU A 213 6.74 36.61 -3.07
C GLU A 213 5.87 37.88 -3.05
N GLN A 214 6.50 39.06 -3.12
CA GLN A 214 5.81 40.36 -3.20
C GLN A 214 4.88 40.48 -4.41
N LEU A 215 5.20 39.79 -5.51
CA LEU A 215 4.43 39.85 -6.75
C LEU A 215 3.14 39.04 -6.63
N SER A 216 3.21 37.88 -5.97
CA SER A 216 2.04 37.05 -5.63
C SER A 216 1.10 37.77 -4.66
N VAL A 217 1.64 38.46 -3.65
CA VAL A 217 0.84 39.24 -2.69
C VAL A 217 0.18 40.45 -3.37
N ALA A 218 0.89 41.13 -4.27
CA ALA A 218 0.36 42.32 -4.94
C ALA A 218 -0.77 42.01 -5.93
N ILE A 219 -0.71 40.86 -6.63
CA ILE A 219 -1.69 40.52 -7.67
C ILE A 219 -2.96 39.86 -7.11
N GLU A 220 -2.89 39.19 -5.96
CA GLU A 220 -4.01 38.44 -5.38
C GLU A 220 -5.30 39.27 -5.15
N PRO A 221 -5.26 40.53 -4.70
CA PRO A 221 -6.45 41.38 -4.53
C PRO A 221 -7.23 41.63 -5.83
N PHE A 222 -6.57 41.53 -6.97
CA PHE A 222 -7.17 41.79 -8.28
C PHE A 222 -7.70 40.52 -8.96
N LEU A 223 -7.50 39.35 -8.35
CA LEU A 223 -7.92 38.07 -8.92
C LEU A 223 -9.20 37.56 -8.26
N GLU A 224 -10.01 36.80 -9.00
CA GLU A 224 -11.18 36.12 -8.42
C GLU A 224 -10.73 35.23 -7.25
N GLY A 225 -11.47 35.29 -6.13
CA GLY A 225 -11.20 34.48 -4.95
C GLY A 225 -11.15 33.00 -5.28
N LYS A 226 -10.32 32.22 -4.56
CA LYS A 226 -10.18 30.76 -4.76
C LYS A 226 -11.57 30.13 -4.80
N GLN A 227 -12.07 29.76 -5.98
CA GLN A 227 -13.35 29.06 -6.09
C GLN A 227 -13.20 27.73 -5.34
N GLY A 228 -13.93 27.61 -4.24
CA GLY A 228 -13.72 26.56 -3.24
C GLY A 228 -13.93 25.14 -3.77
N ALA A 229 -13.26 24.17 -3.11
CA ALA A 229 -13.40 22.70 -3.16
C ALA A 229 -13.49 22.00 -4.53
N LYS A 230 -14.38 22.42 -5.44
CA LYS A 230 -14.54 21.85 -6.80
C LYS A 230 -13.27 22.02 -7.64
N ASP A 231 -12.59 23.15 -7.52
CA ASP A 231 -11.35 23.41 -8.26
C ASP A 231 -10.17 22.56 -7.73
N ALA A 232 -10.17 22.27 -6.42
CA ALA A 232 -9.19 21.38 -5.81
C ALA A 232 -9.37 19.92 -6.25
N THR A 233 -10.61 19.44 -6.35
CA THR A 233 -10.91 18.08 -6.86
C THR A 233 -10.54 17.94 -8.34
N LEU A 234 -10.84 18.96 -9.16
CA LEU A 234 -10.45 18.96 -10.58
C LEU A 234 -8.93 19.01 -10.74
N THR A 235 -8.24 19.86 -9.99
CA THR A 235 -6.77 19.94 -9.97
C THR A 235 -6.14 18.60 -9.57
N GLN A 236 -6.70 17.92 -8.57
CA GLN A 236 -6.23 16.60 -8.18
C GLN A 236 -6.49 15.57 -9.28
N TYR A 237 -7.65 15.61 -9.94
CA TYR A 237 -7.93 14.73 -11.06
C TYR A 237 -6.97 14.96 -12.24
N MET A 238 -6.63 16.22 -12.55
CA MET A 238 -5.63 16.55 -13.57
C MET A 238 -4.26 15.94 -13.25
N LYS A 239 -3.79 16.08 -12.01
CA LYS A 239 -2.53 15.47 -11.56
C LYS A 239 -2.55 13.94 -11.61
N ASP A 240 -3.68 13.34 -11.25
CA ASP A 240 -3.87 11.89 -11.32
C ASP A 240 -3.80 11.42 -12.79
N VAL A 241 -4.48 12.10 -13.71
CA VAL A 241 -4.43 11.79 -15.16
C VAL A 241 -3.02 11.96 -15.70
N GLU A 242 -2.33 13.06 -15.39
CA GLU A 242 -0.94 13.27 -15.82
C GLU A 242 -0.03 12.12 -15.37
N LYS A 243 -0.15 11.71 -14.11
CA LYS A 243 0.62 10.60 -13.54
C LYS A 243 0.29 9.27 -14.21
N ASP A 244 -0.98 9.03 -14.53
CA ASP A 244 -1.43 7.79 -15.18
C ASP A 244 -0.96 7.73 -16.64
N LEU A 245 -1.03 8.84 -17.38
CA LEU A 245 -0.59 8.93 -18.77
C LEU A 245 0.92 8.70 -18.94
N ARG A 246 1.75 9.16 -17.99
CA ARG A 246 3.20 8.89 -18.01
C ARG A 246 3.53 7.39 -18.04
N GLY A 247 2.66 6.52 -17.52
CA GLY A 247 2.86 5.08 -17.60
C GLY A 247 2.71 4.47 -18.99
N PHE A 248 2.13 5.21 -19.93
CA PHE A 248 1.86 4.80 -21.31
C PHE A 248 2.53 5.72 -22.35
N ALA A 249 3.17 6.79 -21.89
CA ALA A 249 3.86 7.75 -22.74
C ALA A 249 5.25 7.21 -23.10
N ASP A 250 5.84 7.77 -24.15
CA ASP A 250 7.26 7.58 -24.45
C ASP A 250 8.12 8.28 -23.39
N ASP A 251 9.32 7.75 -23.08
CA ASP A 251 10.12 8.19 -21.93
C ASP A 251 10.51 9.68 -22.00
N ASP A 252 10.63 10.23 -23.21
CA ASP A 252 10.96 11.64 -23.48
C ASP A 252 9.75 12.52 -23.84
N ALA A 253 8.52 11.99 -23.76
CA ALA A 253 7.33 12.73 -24.19
C ALA A 253 6.91 13.82 -23.19
N GLU A 254 6.81 15.06 -23.66
CA GLU A 254 6.21 16.15 -22.88
C GLU A 254 4.67 16.04 -22.89
N LEU A 255 4.05 16.05 -21.69
CA LEU A 255 2.60 16.10 -21.54
C LEU A 255 2.13 17.55 -21.41
N ILE A 256 1.40 18.04 -22.40
CA ILE A 256 0.87 19.41 -22.41
C ILE A 256 -0.60 19.39 -22.00
N CYS A 257 -0.92 20.03 -20.87
CA CYS A 257 -2.28 20.15 -20.36
C CYS A 257 -2.88 21.53 -20.67
N LEU A 258 -4.04 21.55 -21.35
CA LEU A 258 -4.81 22.77 -21.62
C LEU A 258 -6.17 22.73 -20.90
N ASP A 259 -6.61 23.87 -20.40
CA ASP A 259 -7.94 24.02 -19.79
C ASP A 259 -9.00 24.10 -20.89
N SER A 260 -10.15 23.47 -20.68
CA SER A 260 -11.30 23.48 -21.59
C SER A 260 -12.56 23.94 -20.84
N ASP A 261 -13.50 24.59 -21.53
CA ASP A 261 -14.76 25.08 -20.93
C ASP A 261 -15.58 23.99 -20.20
N GLN A 262 -15.32 22.70 -20.49
CA GLN A 262 -15.99 21.55 -19.88
C GLN A 262 -15.05 20.61 -19.10
N GLY A 263 -13.80 21.00 -18.84
CA GLY A 263 -12.81 20.15 -18.17
C GLY A 263 -11.38 20.51 -18.54
N PHE A 264 -10.59 19.52 -18.94
CA PHE A 264 -9.20 19.71 -19.40
C PHE A 264 -8.85 18.69 -20.48
N GLU A 265 -7.78 18.97 -21.23
CA GLU A 265 -7.28 18.08 -22.28
C GLU A 265 -5.76 17.90 -22.16
N PHE A 266 -5.29 16.75 -22.65
CA PHE A 266 -3.87 16.42 -22.74
C PHE A 266 -3.46 16.18 -24.19
N TYR A 267 -2.32 16.76 -24.58
CA TYR A 267 -1.57 16.44 -25.78
C TYR A 267 -0.33 15.67 -25.36
N TRP A 268 -0.14 14.48 -25.93
CA TRP A 268 0.93 13.58 -25.52
C TRP A 268 1.22 12.51 -26.59
N SER A 269 2.37 11.86 -26.47
CA SER A 269 2.82 10.79 -27.37
C SER A 269 2.71 9.43 -26.67
N LYS A 270 1.84 8.56 -27.18
CA LYS A 270 1.67 7.18 -26.68
C LYS A 270 2.73 6.26 -27.27
N ALA A 271 3.36 5.42 -26.45
CA ALA A 271 4.22 4.34 -26.91
C ALA A 271 3.40 3.21 -27.58
N THR A 272 3.81 2.76 -28.78
CA THR A 272 3.02 1.77 -29.55
C THR A 272 3.44 0.31 -29.30
N GLY A 273 4.42 0.03 -28.43
CA GLY A 273 4.83 -1.34 -28.05
C GLY A 273 5.57 -2.14 -29.14
N GLU A 274 5.65 -1.62 -30.37
CA GLU A 274 6.38 -2.19 -31.52
C GLU A 274 7.49 -1.21 -31.97
N GLY A 275 8.65 -1.23 -31.29
CA GLY A 275 9.81 -0.39 -31.64
C GLY A 275 9.74 1.06 -31.15
N THR A 276 10.46 1.98 -31.81
CA THR A 276 10.52 3.43 -31.50
C THR A 276 9.30 4.22 -32.01
N GLY A 277 8.18 3.54 -32.27
CA GLY A 277 6.95 4.16 -32.75
C GLY A 277 6.23 4.93 -31.65
N THR A 278 5.90 6.20 -31.92
CA THR A 278 5.05 7.01 -31.05
C THR A 278 3.78 7.43 -31.79
N GLN A 279 2.65 7.42 -31.09
CA GLN A 279 1.37 7.91 -31.60
C GLN A 279 0.99 9.20 -30.87
N LEU A 280 0.99 10.32 -31.60
CA LEU A 280 0.46 11.58 -31.09
C LEU A 280 -1.04 11.44 -30.80
N ARG A 281 -1.45 11.82 -29.59
CA ARG A 281 -2.83 11.73 -29.11
C ARG A 281 -3.28 13.03 -28.46
N ARG A 282 -4.58 13.27 -28.57
CA ARG A 282 -5.32 14.33 -27.85
C ARG A 282 -6.49 13.67 -27.14
N ASP A 283 -6.53 13.76 -25.81
CA ASP A 283 -7.56 13.15 -24.98
C ASP A 283 -8.21 14.21 -24.07
N TYR A 284 -9.54 14.17 -23.95
CA TYR A 284 -10.33 15.14 -23.18
C TYR A 284 -10.93 14.49 -21.93
N PHE A 285 -10.88 15.20 -20.81
CA PHE A 285 -11.28 14.71 -19.50
C PHE A 285 -12.17 15.72 -18.78
N ARG A 286 -13.07 15.22 -17.92
CA ARG A 286 -13.88 16.05 -17.04
C ARG A 286 -14.32 15.32 -15.78
N LEU A 287 -14.82 16.10 -14.82
CA LEU A 287 -15.65 15.59 -13.73
C LEU A 287 -17.12 15.66 -14.15
N GLY A 288 -17.76 14.50 -14.26
CA GLY A 288 -19.20 14.36 -14.49
C GLY A 288 -20.03 14.59 -13.21
N PRO A 289 -21.33 14.26 -13.24
CA PRO A 289 -22.18 14.25 -12.05
C PRO A 289 -21.54 13.44 -10.91
N GLU A 290 -21.70 13.90 -9.66
CA GLU A 290 -21.10 13.25 -8.48
C GLU A 290 -19.56 13.17 -8.48
N ASN A 291 -18.88 14.02 -9.25
CA ASN A 291 -17.42 13.98 -9.45
C ASN A 291 -16.92 12.68 -10.12
N ALA A 292 -17.78 12.00 -10.88
CA ALA A 292 -17.38 10.84 -11.66
C ALA A 292 -16.31 11.24 -12.70
N ARG A 293 -15.18 10.52 -12.74
CA ARG A 293 -14.09 10.76 -13.69
C ARG A 293 -14.50 10.28 -15.08
N GLN A 294 -14.50 11.18 -16.06
CA GLN A 294 -14.96 10.88 -17.41
C GLN A 294 -13.91 11.26 -18.46
N TRP A 295 -13.84 10.45 -19.51
CA TRP A 295 -13.07 10.69 -20.73
C TRP A 295 -14.02 10.77 -21.93
N ARG A 296 -13.69 11.60 -22.92
CA ARG A 296 -14.52 11.76 -24.13
C ARG A 296 -14.11 10.74 -25.20
N ALA A 297 -14.91 9.69 -25.34
CA ALA A 297 -14.78 8.70 -26.41
C ALA A 297 -15.60 9.15 -27.62
N LYS A 298 -14.95 9.53 -28.74
CA LYS A 298 -15.60 10.05 -29.96
C LYS A 298 -16.59 11.19 -29.63
N ASP A 299 -17.87 10.87 -29.45
CA ASP A 299 -18.97 11.81 -29.18
C ASP A 299 -19.67 11.60 -27.82
N ALA A 300 -19.19 10.67 -26.98
CA ALA A 300 -19.79 10.36 -25.69
C ALA A 300 -18.79 10.48 -24.53
N TRP A 301 -19.30 10.84 -23.36
CA TRP A 301 -18.52 10.81 -22.12
C TRP A 301 -18.65 9.44 -21.48
N VAL A 302 -17.53 8.73 -21.38
CA VAL A 302 -17.44 7.40 -20.79
C VAL A 302 -16.61 7.43 -19.50
N PRO A 303 -16.73 6.42 -18.61
CA PRO A 303 -15.92 6.34 -17.41
C PRO A 303 -14.42 6.31 -17.73
N TYR A 304 -13.60 6.97 -16.89
CA TYR A 304 -12.14 6.98 -17.04
C TYR A 304 -11.50 5.58 -17.00
N SER A 305 -12.12 4.63 -16.31
CA SER A 305 -11.70 3.21 -16.32
C SER A 305 -11.75 2.59 -17.71
N LYS A 306 -12.75 2.95 -18.53
CA LYS A 306 -12.86 2.48 -19.92
C LYS A 306 -11.72 3.01 -20.78
N TYR A 307 -11.35 4.28 -20.59
CA TYR A 307 -10.19 4.88 -21.25
C TYR A 307 -8.90 4.11 -20.98
N LEU A 308 -8.61 3.80 -19.71
CA LEU A 308 -7.40 3.06 -19.34
C LEU A 308 -7.37 1.64 -19.91
N ARG A 309 -8.52 0.95 -19.98
CA ARG A 309 -8.64 -0.37 -20.64
C ARG A 309 -8.35 -0.29 -22.14
N GLU A 310 -8.90 0.70 -22.82
CA GLU A 310 -8.61 0.95 -24.24
C GLU A 310 -7.13 1.31 -24.44
N LEU A 311 -6.56 2.10 -23.52
CA LEU A 311 -5.18 2.53 -23.61
C LEU A 311 -4.20 1.36 -23.45
N ALA A 312 -4.45 0.47 -22.49
CA ALA A 312 -3.64 -0.71 -22.22
C ALA A 312 -3.82 -1.85 -23.25
N ASN A 313 -4.83 -1.77 -24.13
CA ASN A 313 -5.28 -2.89 -24.95
C ASN A 313 -5.64 -4.11 -24.08
N TRP A 314 -6.69 -3.95 -23.27
CA TRP A 314 -7.05 -4.85 -22.18
C TRP A 314 -7.16 -6.32 -22.57
N HIS A 315 -7.69 -6.61 -23.76
CA HIS A 315 -7.79 -7.97 -24.28
C HIS A 315 -6.41 -8.62 -24.45
N VAL A 316 -5.48 -7.92 -25.12
CA VAL A 316 -4.11 -8.41 -25.32
C VAL A 316 -3.38 -8.63 -23.99
N VAL A 317 -3.58 -7.73 -23.02
CA VAL A 317 -3.01 -7.88 -21.67
C VAL A 317 -3.57 -9.13 -20.99
N ALA A 318 -4.90 -9.33 -20.99
CA ALA A 318 -5.54 -10.50 -20.39
C ALA A 318 -5.03 -11.82 -21.02
N THR A 319 -5.00 -11.90 -22.36
CA THR A 319 -4.52 -13.09 -23.08
C THR A 319 -3.05 -13.40 -22.76
N ARG A 320 -2.17 -12.39 -22.78
CA ARG A 320 -0.73 -12.59 -22.51
C ARG A 320 -0.47 -12.98 -21.06
N LEU A 321 -1.19 -12.40 -20.10
CA LEU A 321 -1.11 -12.79 -18.70
C LEU A 321 -1.58 -14.23 -18.50
N ARG A 322 -2.71 -14.64 -19.11
CA ARG A 322 -3.19 -16.03 -19.05
C ARG A 322 -2.14 -17.01 -19.57
N GLN A 323 -1.59 -16.76 -20.75
CA GLN A 323 -0.54 -17.62 -21.34
C GLN A 323 0.69 -17.72 -20.45
N ARG A 324 1.11 -16.61 -19.84
CA ARG A 324 2.24 -16.59 -18.90
C ARG A 324 1.94 -17.40 -17.63
N LEU A 325 0.73 -17.30 -17.10
CA LEU A 325 0.30 -18.05 -15.91
C LEU A 325 0.23 -19.55 -16.19
N GLU A 326 -0.21 -19.97 -17.38
CA GLU A 326 -0.18 -21.37 -17.81
C GLU A 326 1.25 -21.93 -17.92
N GLN A 327 2.20 -21.10 -18.39
CA GLN A 327 3.62 -21.46 -18.39
C GLN A 327 4.17 -21.62 -16.97
N ILE A 328 3.85 -20.67 -16.07
CA ILE A 328 4.27 -20.73 -14.67
C ILE A 328 3.70 -21.96 -13.98
N GLU A 329 2.42 -22.26 -14.19
CA GLU A 329 1.77 -23.44 -13.66
C GLU A 329 2.44 -24.73 -14.13
N SER A 330 2.73 -24.82 -15.43
CA SER A 330 3.45 -25.96 -16.03
C SER A 330 4.87 -26.10 -15.47
N GLN A 331 5.56 -24.98 -15.28
CA GLN A 331 6.89 -24.95 -14.67
C GLN A 331 6.85 -25.41 -13.21
N LEU A 332 5.87 -24.97 -12.41
CA LEU A 332 5.72 -25.42 -11.02
C LEU A 332 5.47 -26.93 -10.94
N VAL A 333 4.62 -27.47 -11.83
CA VAL A 333 4.39 -28.93 -11.91
C VAL A 333 5.66 -29.67 -12.34
N GLY A 334 6.44 -29.10 -13.26
CA GLY A 334 7.74 -29.64 -13.67
C GLY A 334 8.78 -29.64 -12.54
N GLU A 335 8.95 -28.49 -11.87
CA GLU A 335 9.81 -28.30 -10.70
C GLU A 335 9.44 -29.31 -9.59
N GLU A 336 8.15 -29.49 -9.31
CA GLU A 336 7.67 -30.49 -8.34
C GLU A 336 8.03 -31.93 -8.76
N ARG A 337 7.85 -32.28 -10.04
CA ARG A 337 8.17 -33.62 -10.57
C ARG A 337 9.66 -33.94 -10.50
N GLU A 338 10.50 -33.01 -10.96
CA GLU A 338 11.96 -33.15 -10.89
C GLU A 338 12.45 -33.18 -9.45
N THR A 339 11.83 -32.39 -8.58
CA THR A 339 12.13 -32.36 -7.16
C THR A 339 11.76 -33.68 -6.50
N LEU A 340 10.55 -34.19 -6.67
CA LEU A 340 10.07 -35.35 -5.92
C LEU A 340 10.48 -36.69 -6.55
N GLY A 341 10.86 -36.71 -7.84
CA GLY A 341 11.30 -37.91 -8.54
C GLY A 341 10.17 -38.90 -8.82
N TRP A 342 8.93 -38.43 -8.91
CA TRP A 342 7.73 -39.28 -8.97
C TRP A 342 7.03 -39.22 -10.35
N ILE A 343 6.42 -40.34 -10.74
CA ILE A 343 6.07 -40.69 -12.13
C ILE A 343 4.62 -40.32 -12.52
N SER A 344 3.75 -39.95 -11.57
CA SER A 344 2.30 -39.89 -11.86
C SER A 344 1.92 -38.83 -12.91
N SER A 345 1.07 -39.26 -13.85
CA SER A 345 0.79 -38.61 -15.13
C SER A 345 -0.38 -37.63 -15.12
N GLU A 346 -1.19 -37.57 -14.06
CA GLU A 346 -2.36 -36.67 -14.03
C GLU A 346 -2.27 -35.62 -12.89
N PRO A 347 -2.43 -34.32 -13.20
CA PRO A 347 -2.57 -33.30 -12.18
C PRO A 347 -3.91 -33.51 -11.47
N GLY A 348 -3.87 -33.96 -10.22
CA GLY A 348 -5.07 -34.02 -9.38
C GLY A 348 -5.73 -32.64 -9.27
N ASN A 349 -7.05 -32.62 -9.12
CA ASN A 349 -7.82 -31.39 -8.97
C ASN A 349 -7.27 -30.56 -7.82
N THR A 350 -6.83 -29.34 -8.11
CA THR A 350 -6.33 -28.42 -7.09
C THR A 350 -7.51 -27.99 -6.22
N ARG A 351 -7.48 -28.37 -4.93
CA ARG A 351 -8.54 -27.97 -3.99
C ARG A 351 -8.32 -26.52 -3.57
N MET A 352 -9.40 -25.75 -3.56
CA MET A 352 -9.34 -24.35 -3.16
C MET A 352 -8.91 -24.22 -1.69
N ALA A 353 -7.93 -23.35 -1.45
CA ALA A 353 -7.51 -23.02 -0.10
C ALA A 353 -8.63 -22.32 0.69
N LYS A 354 -8.74 -22.65 1.98
CA LYS A 354 -9.57 -21.91 2.94
C LYS A 354 -8.70 -20.87 3.64
N VAL A 355 -9.25 -19.70 3.92
CA VAL A 355 -8.56 -18.57 4.56
C VAL A 355 -9.40 -17.99 5.69
N VAL A 356 -8.74 -17.53 6.74
CA VAL A 356 -9.33 -16.74 7.81
C VAL A 356 -8.75 -15.33 7.73
N VAL A 357 -9.61 -14.34 7.52
CA VAL A 357 -9.19 -12.94 7.40
C VAL A 357 -9.30 -12.25 8.75
N SER A 358 -8.28 -11.48 9.10
CA SER A 358 -8.24 -10.63 10.29
C SER A 358 -7.52 -9.31 9.97
N ASP A 359 -7.76 -8.28 10.78
CA ASP A 359 -6.95 -7.07 10.73
C ASP A 359 -5.52 -7.36 11.27
N MET A 360 -4.55 -6.49 10.98
CA MET A 360 -3.14 -6.71 11.38
C MET A 360 -2.92 -6.92 12.88
N ASP A 361 -3.79 -6.41 13.74
CA ASP A 361 -3.73 -6.57 15.19
C ASP A 361 -4.38 -7.88 15.68
N GLY A 362 -4.91 -8.70 14.77
CA GLY A 362 -5.65 -9.93 15.06
C GLY A 362 -7.13 -9.70 15.41
N SER A 363 -7.60 -8.45 15.41
CA SER A 363 -9.01 -8.13 15.60
C SER A 363 -9.85 -8.49 14.37
N ASN A 364 -11.17 -8.52 14.54
CA ASN A 364 -12.14 -8.83 13.47
C ASN A 364 -11.89 -10.15 12.74
N ARG A 365 -11.41 -11.18 13.45
CA ARG A 365 -11.22 -12.52 12.89
C ARG A 365 -12.55 -13.07 12.36
N GLY A 366 -12.63 -13.22 11.05
CA GLY A 366 -13.81 -13.76 10.37
C GLY A 366 -13.94 -15.27 10.53
N SER A 367 -15.08 -15.82 10.09
CA SER A 367 -15.22 -17.26 9.85
C SER A 367 -14.28 -17.70 8.72
N PRO A 368 -13.87 -18.99 8.67
CA PRO A 368 -13.17 -19.55 7.51
C PRO A 368 -13.98 -19.32 6.23
N ARG A 369 -13.28 -18.92 5.17
CA ARG A 369 -13.82 -18.60 3.85
C ARG A 369 -12.96 -19.23 2.76
N THR A 370 -13.48 -19.37 1.55
CA THR A 370 -12.69 -19.84 0.42
C THR A 370 -11.77 -18.73 -0.11
N PHE A 371 -10.68 -19.10 -0.78
CA PHE A 371 -9.80 -18.11 -1.42
C PHE A 371 -10.53 -17.28 -2.48
N ALA A 372 -11.55 -17.82 -3.18
CA ALA A 372 -12.35 -17.04 -4.11
C ALA A 372 -13.22 -15.99 -3.41
N GLU A 373 -13.74 -16.28 -2.21
CA GLU A 373 -14.46 -15.28 -1.41
C GLU A 373 -13.52 -14.15 -0.97
N LEU A 374 -12.25 -14.45 -0.63
CA LEU A 374 -11.25 -13.42 -0.38
C LEU A 374 -11.00 -12.55 -1.62
N ILE A 375 -10.93 -13.17 -2.80
CA ILE A 375 -10.81 -12.44 -4.07
C ILE A 375 -12.04 -11.56 -4.33
N GLY A 376 -13.24 -12.02 -3.99
CA GLY A 376 -14.46 -11.20 -4.04
C GLY A 376 -14.38 -9.97 -3.12
N GLU A 377 -13.84 -10.11 -1.91
CA GLU A 377 -13.58 -8.96 -1.04
C GLU A 377 -12.53 -7.99 -1.62
N VAL A 378 -11.50 -8.51 -2.29
CA VAL A 378 -10.51 -7.68 -2.99
C VAL A 378 -11.19 -6.88 -4.10
N ASP A 379 -12.13 -7.46 -4.85
CA ASP A 379 -12.89 -6.73 -5.86
C ASP A 379 -13.76 -5.63 -5.23
N GLU A 380 -14.45 -5.90 -4.11
CA GLU A 380 -15.19 -4.88 -3.37
C GLU A 380 -14.27 -3.74 -2.91
N ASP A 381 -13.09 -4.07 -2.40
CA ASP A 381 -12.09 -3.10 -1.93
C ASP A 381 -11.53 -2.25 -3.09
N LEU A 382 -11.35 -2.84 -4.29
CA LEU A 382 -10.95 -2.13 -5.51
C LEU A 382 -12.03 -1.13 -5.97
N GLN A 383 -13.31 -1.52 -5.91
CA GLN A 383 -14.44 -0.67 -6.34
C GLN A 383 -14.76 0.45 -5.33
N ALA A 384 -14.53 0.20 -4.05
CA ALA A 384 -14.91 1.12 -2.98
C ALA A 384 -14.07 2.40 -2.91
N ASN A 385 -12.94 2.49 -3.66
CA ASN A 385 -12.01 3.62 -3.72
C ASN A 385 -11.93 4.39 -2.39
N ARG A 386 -11.54 3.67 -1.33
CA ARG A 386 -11.60 4.11 0.08
C ARG A 386 -10.56 5.20 0.41
N GLY A 387 -9.74 5.59 -0.55
CA GLY A 387 -8.68 6.57 -0.36
C GLY A 387 -7.57 6.12 0.60
N GLN A 388 -7.52 4.82 0.89
CA GLN A 388 -6.38 4.12 1.46
C GLN A 388 -5.99 2.98 0.50
N THR A 389 -4.69 2.77 0.32
CA THR A 389 -4.15 1.60 -0.37
C THR A 389 -4.30 0.40 0.56
N GLN A 390 -4.84 -0.71 0.06
CA GLN A 390 -4.97 -1.91 0.86
C GLN A 390 -3.85 -2.89 0.57
N VAL A 391 -3.26 -3.46 1.61
CA VAL A 391 -2.29 -4.54 1.55
C VAL A 391 -2.88 -5.75 2.26
N VAL A 392 -3.04 -6.86 1.55
CA VAL A 392 -3.53 -8.13 2.09
C VAL A 392 -2.35 -9.11 2.16
N PHE A 393 -1.96 -9.49 3.36
CA PHE A 393 -0.93 -10.50 3.59
C PHE A 393 -1.52 -11.90 3.61
N ILE A 394 -1.17 -12.70 2.61
CA ILE A 394 -1.45 -14.14 2.62
C ILE A 394 -0.37 -14.80 3.47
N ASN A 395 -0.76 -15.19 4.68
CA ASN A 395 0.11 -15.91 5.61
C ASN A 395 -0.29 -17.38 5.67
N GLY A 396 0.68 -18.25 5.91
CA GLY A 396 0.44 -19.67 6.09
C GLY A 396 1.75 -20.44 6.07
N GLU A 397 1.72 -21.67 6.58
CA GLU A 397 2.90 -22.53 6.67
C GLU A 397 3.48 -22.85 5.28
N ALA A 398 4.74 -23.30 5.24
CA ALA A 398 5.32 -23.83 4.01
C ALA A 398 4.52 -25.06 3.53
N GLY A 399 4.32 -25.17 2.22
CA GLY A 399 3.58 -26.30 1.63
C GLY A 399 2.06 -26.23 1.78
N ILE A 400 1.51 -25.15 2.38
CA ILE A 400 0.05 -24.97 2.55
C ILE A 400 -0.70 -24.60 1.27
N GLY A 401 0.02 -24.33 0.16
CA GLY A 401 -0.57 -24.03 -1.15
C GLY A 401 -0.77 -22.54 -1.49
N LYS A 402 -0.05 -21.62 -0.84
CA LYS A 402 -0.13 -20.16 -1.11
C LYS A 402 0.12 -19.81 -2.59
N THR A 403 1.28 -20.21 -3.11
CA THR A 403 1.69 -19.99 -4.51
C THR A 403 0.64 -20.50 -5.48
N ARG A 404 0.16 -21.73 -5.26
CA ARG A 404 -0.85 -22.36 -6.11
C ARG A 404 -2.17 -21.60 -6.10
N ALA A 405 -2.66 -21.23 -4.92
CA ALA A 405 -3.90 -20.46 -4.78
C ALA A 405 -3.82 -19.09 -5.49
N MET A 406 -2.67 -18.41 -5.43
CA MET A 406 -2.46 -17.12 -6.10
C MET A 406 -2.38 -17.26 -7.62
N VAL A 407 -1.64 -18.27 -8.13
CA VAL A 407 -1.54 -18.55 -9.56
C VAL A 407 -2.91 -18.94 -10.14
N ASP A 408 -3.62 -19.84 -9.45
CA ASP A 408 -4.95 -20.28 -9.89
C ASP A 408 -5.94 -19.11 -9.91
N ALA A 409 -5.96 -18.27 -8.87
CA ALA A 409 -6.81 -17.08 -8.83
C ALA A 409 -6.50 -16.08 -9.96
N ALA A 410 -5.22 -15.84 -10.24
CA ALA A 410 -4.82 -14.96 -11.34
C ALA A 410 -5.20 -15.53 -12.70
N LYS A 411 -5.03 -16.85 -12.88
CA LYS A 411 -5.33 -17.56 -14.13
C LYS A 411 -6.83 -17.55 -14.39
N SER A 412 -7.65 -17.95 -13.41
CA SER A 412 -9.11 -17.91 -13.53
C SER A 412 -9.60 -16.50 -13.84
N ARG A 413 -9.05 -15.47 -13.16
CA ARG A 413 -9.42 -14.08 -13.43
C ARG A 413 -9.07 -13.63 -14.86
N ALA A 414 -7.89 -14.00 -15.36
CA ALA A 414 -7.50 -13.68 -16.72
C ALA A 414 -8.43 -14.34 -17.76
N GLN A 415 -8.84 -15.59 -17.53
CA GLN A 415 -9.80 -16.33 -18.36
C GLN A 415 -11.20 -15.70 -18.34
N GLU A 416 -11.70 -15.31 -17.17
CA GLU A 416 -12.99 -14.63 -17.03
C GLU A 416 -13.03 -13.30 -17.79
N VAL A 417 -11.97 -12.50 -17.67
CA VAL A 417 -11.85 -11.21 -18.35
C VAL A 417 -11.76 -11.41 -19.86
N GLU A 418 -10.93 -12.33 -20.34
CA GLU A 418 -10.79 -12.65 -21.77
C GLU A 418 -12.12 -13.15 -22.36
N GLY A 419 -12.76 -14.14 -21.72
CA GLY A 419 -14.03 -14.71 -22.19
C GLY A 419 -15.18 -13.69 -22.20
N ALA A 420 -15.23 -12.77 -21.23
CA ALA A 420 -16.22 -11.69 -21.24
C ALA A 420 -16.02 -10.74 -22.42
N ILE A 421 -14.76 -10.40 -22.75
CA ILE A 421 -14.44 -9.53 -23.89
C ILE A 421 -14.77 -10.21 -25.22
N ASP A 422 -14.44 -11.49 -25.38
CA ASP A 422 -14.74 -12.27 -26.59
C ASP A 422 -16.25 -12.37 -26.87
N GLN A 423 -17.06 -12.37 -25.81
CA GLN A 423 -18.53 -12.34 -25.88
C GLN A 423 -19.11 -10.94 -26.10
N GLY A 424 -18.26 -9.91 -26.19
CA GLY A 424 -18.67 -8.51 -26.37
C GLY A 424 -19.24 -7.85 -25.10
N ASN A 425 -19.02 -8.44 -23.92
CA ASN A 425 -19.50 -7.89 -22.65
C ASN A 425 -18.48 -6.89 -22.08
N ASP A 426 -18.96 -5.73 -21.61
CA ASP A 426 -18.14 -4.77 -20.85
C ASP A 426 -17.87 -5.34 -19.44
N THR A 427 -16.69 -5.93 -19.22
CA THR A 427 -16.30 -6.47 -17.91
C THR A 427 -15.72 -5.38 -17.00
N ASN A 428 -16.19 -5.32 -15.76
CA ASN A 428 -15.65 -4.44 -14.73
C ASN A 428 -14.62 -5.10 -13.80
N LEU A 429 -14.24 -6.34 -14.09
CA LEU A 429 -13.30 -7.11 -13.29
C LEU A 429 -11.87 -6.60 -13.47
N ALA A 430 -11.12 -6.59 -12.37
CA ALA A 430 -9.71 -6.25 -12.36
C ALA A 430 -8.85 -7.48 -12.71
N LEU A 431 -7.75 -7.27 -13.44
CA LEU A 431 -6.76 -8.33 -13.70
C LEU A 431 -5.80 -8.49 -12.52
N PHE A 432 -5.30 -9.70 -12.32
CA PHE A 432 -4.28 -9.97 -11.30
C PHE A 432 -2.92 -10.17 -11.94
N LEU A 433 -1.97 -9.32 -11.56
CA LEU A 433 -0.59 -9.43 -11.99
C LEU A 433 0.17 -10.26 -10.97
N TYR A 434 0.46 -11.50 -11.32
CA TYR A 434 1.29 -12.39 -10.50
C TYR A 434 2.78 -12.09 -10.68
N VAL A 435 3.46 -11.92 -9.56
CA VAL A 435 4.89 -11.60 -9.49
C VAL A 435 5.55 -12.55 -8.49
N ARG A 436 6.51 -13.35 -8.99
CA ARG A 436 7.29 -14.30 -8.18
C ARG A 436 8.58 -13.61 -7.74
N SER A 437 8.84 -13.53 -6.44
CA SER A 437 10.10 -12.98 -5.90
C SER A 437 11.16 -14.03 -5.58
N THR A 438 10.85 -15.32 -5.73
CA THR A 438 11.80 -16.40 -5.45
C THR A 438 12.99 -16.37 -6.42
N GLY A 439 14.22 -16.33 -5.89
CA GLY A 439 15.46 -16.33 -6.68
C GLY A 439 15.91 -14.95 -7.20
N GLN A 440 15.26 -13.86 -6.77
CA GLN A 440 15.61 -12.48 -7.12
C GLN A 440 16.13 -11.70 -5.90
N VAL A 441 17.03 -12.33 -5.15
CA VAL A 441 17.64 -11.74 -3.95
C VAL A 441 18.40 -10.48 -4.36
N LEU A 442 18.09 -9.34 -3.72
CA LEU A 442 18.61 -7.97 -3.98
C LEU A 442 17.92 -7.16 -5.10
N ASP A 443 16.93 -7.71 -5.81
CA ASP A 443 16.18 -6.93 -6.80
C ASP A 443 15.13 -6.01 -6.15
N SER A 444 14.99 -4.80 -6.71
CA SER A 444 13.93 -3.86 -6.30
C SER A 444 12.57 -4.29 -6.86
N LEU A 445 11.48 -4.09 -6.11
CA LEU A 445 10.12 -4.42 -6.57
C LEU A 445 9.79 -3.88 -7.98
N PRO A 446 10.18 -2.64 -8.37
CA PRO A 446 10.02 -2.17 -9.75
C PRO A 446 10.68 -3.06 -10.82
N THR A 447 11.85 -3.63 -10.53
CA THR A 447 12.57 -4.56 -11.42
C THR A 447 11.75 -5.84 -11.62
N VAL A 448 11.26 -6.42 -10.51
CA VAL A 448 10.47 -7.66 -10.52
C VAL A 448 9.15 -7.47 -11.28
N VAL A 449 8.47 -6.35 -11.05
CA VAL A 449 7.23 -5.98 -11.76
C VAL A 449 7.50 -5.81 -13.26
N SER A 450 8.57 -5.10 -13.62
CA SER A 450 8.96 -4.88 -15.02
C SER A 450 9.25 -6.20 -15.73
N SER A 451 9.92 -7.14 -15.06
CA SER A 451 10.16 -8.49 -15.59
C SER A 451 8.85 -9.27 -15.80
N ALA A 452 7.91 -9.20 -14.86
CA ALA A 452 6.61 -9.86 -14.98
C ALA A 452 5.78 -9.34 -16.17
N VAL A 453 5.82 -8.03 -16.43
CA VAL A 453 5.06 -7.41 -17.55
C VAL A 453 5.83 -7.33 -18.87
N ALA A 454 7.11 -7.68 -18.91
CA ALA A 454 7.91 -7.65 -20.15
C ALA A 454 7.27 -8.46 -21.29
N SER A 455 6.65 -9.59 -20.95
CA SER A 455 5.90 -10.43 -21.90
C SER A 455 4.68 -9.73 -22.52
N THR A 456 4.11 -8.74 -21.83
CA THR A 456 2.95 -7.99 -22.29
C THR A 456 3.28 -6.93 -23.34
N ARG A 457 4.55 -6.51 -23.47
CA ARG A 457 5.09 -5.46 -24.38
C ARG A 457 4.42 -4.07 -24.35
N ASN A 458 3.27 -3.94 -23.70
CA ASN A 458 2.41 -2.74 -23.72
C ASN A 458 2.30 -2.09 -22.32
N LEU A 459 2.88 -2.71 -21.29
CA LEU A 459 2.84 -2.23 -19.92
C LEU A 459 4.26 -2.06 -19.36
N THR A 460 4.43 -0.99 -18.59
CA THR A 460 5.60 -0.69 -17.76
C THR A 460 5.20 -0.75 -16.28
N ASP A 461 6.17 -0.71 -15.35
CA ASP A 461 5.87 -0.58 -13.91
C ASP A 461 4.98 0.66 -13.62
N ALA A 462 5.23 1.79 -14.28
CA ALA A 462 4.41 2.98 -14.15
C ALA A 462 2.97 2.76 -14.68
N GLY A 463 2.81 2.05 -15.79
CA GLY A 463 1.51 1.64 -16.35
C GLY A 463 0.74 0.70 -15.41
N VAL A 464 1.41 -0.28 -14.81
CA VAL A 464 0.83 -1.17 -13.79
C VAL A 464 0.32 -0.37 -12.60
N LYS A 465 1.14 0.56 -12.07
CA LYS A 465 0.73 1.43 -10.96
C LYS A 465 -0.48 2.29 -11.33
N ALA A 466 -0.59 2.78 -12.57
CA ALA A 466 -1.76 3.51 -13.05
C ALA A 466 -3.03 2.64 -13.05
N LEU A 467 -2.92 1.40 -13.52
CA LEU A 467 -4.04 0.44 -13.50
C LEU A 467 -4.45 0.07 -12.07
N CYS A 468 -3.49 -0.13 -11.17
CA CYS A 468 -3.74 -0.40 -9.75
C CYS A 468 -4.44 0.75 -9.03
N ARG A 469 -4.00 2.00 -9.25
CA ARG A 469 -4.64 3.21 -8.67
C ARG A 469 -6.11 3.37 -9.07
N ASN A 470 -6.48 2.86 -10.25
CA ASN A 470 -7.82 2.98 -10.81
C ASN A 470 -8.66 1.71 -10.64
N GLY A 471 -8.21 0.74 -9.83
CA GLY A 471 -8.97 -0.47 -9.51
C GLY A 471 -9.11 -1.44 -10.68
N LEU A 472 -8.26 -1.33 -11.71
CA LEU A 472 -8.28 -2.18 -12.90
C LEU A 472 -7.31 -3.37 -12.79
N MET A 473 -6.31 -3.27 -11.92
CA MET A 473 -5.34 -4.33 -11.69
C MET A 473 -5.01 -4.45 -10.21
N THR A 474 -4.69 -5.65 -9.75
CA THR A 474 -4.15 -5.92 -8.41
C THR A 474 -2.81 -6.64 -8.56
N LEU A 475 -1.84 -6.23 -7.75
CA LEU A 475 -0.53 -6.87 -7.69
C LEU A 475 -0.57 -8.05 -6.71
N LEU A 476 -0.18 -9.25 -7.17
CA LEU A 476 -0.01 -10.45 -6.36
C LEU A 476 1.49 -10.77 -6.26
N ILE A 477 2.11 -10.53 -5.11
CA ILE A 477 3.53 -10.78 -4.88
C ILE A 477 3.70 -12.08 -4.10
N ASP A 478 4.34 -13.10 -4.67
CA ASP A 478 4.58 -14.39 -4.02
C ASP A 478 6.02 -14.55 -3.53
N GLY A 479 6.20 -14.75 -2.22
CA GLY A 479 7.50 -14.93 -1.57
C GLY A 479 8.17 -13.61 -1.17
N PHE A 480 7.41 -12.64 -0.69
CA PHE A 480 7.90 -11.27 -0.48
C PHE A 480 9.06 -11.14 0.51
N ASP A 481 9.14 -12.06 1.47
CA ASP A 481 10.25 -12.15 2.41
C ASP A 481 11.61 -12.38 1.72
N GLU A 482 11.62 -12.84 0.46
CA GLU A 482 12.85 -13.04 -0.33
C GLU A 482 13.38 -11.76 -0.96
N LEU A 483 12.51 -10.78 -1.24
CA LEU A 483 12.94 -9.48 -1.78
C LEU A 483 13.71 -8.65 -0.74
N LEU A 484 13.58 -9.00 0.54
CA LEU A 484 14.24 -8.27 1.62
C LEU A 484 15.72 -8.63 1.76
N GLY A 485 16.15 -9.77 1.22
CA GLY A 485 17.54 -10.26 1.30
C GLY A 485 18.07 -10.35 2.74
N GLY A 486 19.37 -10.64 2.88
CA GLY A 486 20.08 -10.62 4.18
C GLY A 486 20.22 -9.22 4.80
N ALA A 487 19.71 -8.17 4.12
CA ALA A 487 19.66 -6.82 4.65
C ALA A 487 18.55 -6.73 5.71
N GLY A 488 18.89 -7.16 6.93
CA GLY A 488 18.23 -6.85 8.19
C GLY A 488 16.72 -6.64 8.11
N TYR A 489 15.98 -7.65 8.56
CA TYR A 489 14.54 -7.65 8.83
C TYR A 489 13.99 -6.47 9.69
N SER A 490 14.82 -5.49 10.05
CA SER A 490 14.46 -4.28 10.80
C SER A 490 13.59 -3.29 10.01
N ASP A 491 13.55 -3.31 8.67
CA ASP A 491 12.66 -2.44 7.88
C ASP A 491 11.89 -3.17 6.76
N ALA A 492 11.12 -4.19 7.14
CA ALA A 492 10.30 -5.00 6.24
C ALA A 492 9.27 -4.22 5.39
N ILE A 493 8.80 -3.04 5.83
CA ILE A 493 7.92 -2.16 5.02
C ILE A 493 8.69 -1.28 4.04
N GLY A 494 9.99 -1.05 4.28
CA GLY A 494 10.83 -0.15 3.51
C GLY A 494 10.86 -0.49 2.02
N SER A 495 10.81 -1.77 1.65
CA SER A 495 10.78 -2.23 0.27
C SER A 495 9.43 -2.04 -0.44
N LEU A 496 8.29 -2.05 0.28
CA LEU A 496 6.97 -1.71 -0.29
C LEU A 496 6.74 -0.20 -0.34
N ARG A 497 7.38 0.58 0.55
CA ARG A 497 7.11 2.00 0.75
C ARG A 497 7.14 2.85 -0.54
N PRO A 498 8.13 2.73 -1.43
CA PRO A 498 8.13 3.48 -2.69
C PRO A 498 6.89 3.19 -3.55
N TRP A 499 6.53 1.91 -3.66
CA TRP A 499 5.40 1.47 -4.48
C TRP A 499 4.06 1.90 -3.87
N LEU A 500 3.90 1.79 -2.54
CA LEU A 500 2.71 2.25 -1.80
C LEU A 500 2.55 3.77 -1.87
N ASN A 501 3.63 4.54 -1.77
CA ASN A 501 3.61 5.99 -1.93
C ASN A 501 3.15 6.38 -3.33
N GLU A 502 3.57 5.64 -4.36
CA GLU A 502 3.16 5.88 -5.73
C GLU A 502 1.70 5.52 -6.01
N LEU A 503 1.12 4.60 -5.25
CA LEU A 503 -0.31 4.34 -5.29
C LEU A 503 -1.14 5.46 -4.64
N GLY A 504 -0.55 6.27 -3.75
CA GLY A 504 -1.17 7.49 -3.24
C GLY A 504 -2.47 7.24 -2.46
N GLY A 505 -2.58 6.10 -1.77
CA GLY A 505 -3.77 5.74 -1.02
C GLY A 505 -4.89 5.15 -1.88
N ARG A 506 -4.58 4.48 -2.99
CA ARG A 506 -5.57 3.73 -3.79
C ARG A 506 -5.04 2.36 -4.17
N GLY A 507 -5.92 1.49 -4.66
CA GLY A 507 -5.57 0.16 -5.14
C GLY A 507 -5.34 -0.87 -4.04
N VAL A 508 -5.18 -2.12 -4.47
CA VAL A 508 -4.96 -3.27 -3.60
C VAL A 508 -3.66 -3.98 -3.99
N VAL A 509 -2.90 -4.42 -2.99
CA VAL A 509 -1.73 -5.28 -3.11
C VAL A 509 -1.95 -6.51 -2.28
N VAL A 510 -1.70 -7.68 -2.85
CA VAL A 510 -1.72 -8.93 -2.14
C VAL A 510 -0.31 -9.47 -2.09
N VAL A 511 0.15 -9.82 -0.89
CA VAL A 511 1.54 -10.18 -0.63
C VAL A 511 1.56 -11.50 0.13
N SER A 512 2.30 -12.48 -0.38
CA SER A 512 2.54 -13.76 0.29
C SER A 512 3.88 -13.70 1.04
N ALA A 513 3.93 -14.30 2.23
CA ALA A 513 5.18 -14.46 2.98
C ALA A 513 5.32 -15.90 3.50
N ARG A 514 6.55 -16.37 3.69
CA ARG A 514 6.81 -17.76 4.13
C ARG A 514 6.48 -18.06 5.58
N SER A 515 6.42 -17.06 6.47
CA SER A 515 6.26 -17.31 7.90
C SER A 515 5.49 -16.25 8.68
N SER A 516 4.87 -16.68 9.79
CA SER A 516 4.30 -15.82 10.84
C SER A 516 5.37 -14.95 11.53
N TYR A 517 6.64 -15.35 11.50
CA TYR A 517 7.75 -14.56 12.04
C TYR A 517 7.92 -13.25 11.28
N TYR A 518 7.89 -13.31 9.95
CA TYR A 518 7.91 -12.12 9.09
C TYR A 518 6.79 -11.13 9.46
N MET A 519 5.60 -11.64 9.77
CA MET A 519 4.46 -10.80 10.20
C MET A 519 4.69 -10.06 11.50
N GLY A 520 5.43 -10.64 12.46
CA GLY A 520 5.77 -9.95 13.72
C GLY A 520 6.68 -8.74 13.50
N GLN A 521 7.71 -8.91 12.66
CA GLN A 521 8.63 -7.82 12.31
C GLN A 521 8.00 -6.79 11.39
N TYR A 522 7.20 -7.24 10.41
CA TYR A 522 6.41 -6.38 9.56
C TYR A 522 5.45 -5.51 10.39
N ARG A 523 4.74 -6.08 11.36
CA ARG A 523 3.87 -5.31 12.27
C ARG A 523 4.64 -4.20 12.98
N SER A 524 5.82 -4.53 13.52
CA SER A 524 6.68 -3.56 14.21
C SER A 524 7.19 -2.45 13.27
N SER A 525 7.48 -2.79 12.00
CA SER A 525 7.92 -1.86 10.96
C SER A 525 6.78 -0.95 10.49
N VAL A 526 5.56 -1.47 10.35
CA VAL A 526 4.36 -0.68 10.02
C VAL A 526 4.02 0.31 11.13
N GLU A 527 4.08 -0.12 12.40
CA GLU A 527 3.86 0.77 13.55
C GLU A 527 4.82 1.97 13.51
N ARG A 528 6.13 1.71 13.30
CA ARG A 528 7.15 2.77 13.11
C ARG A 528 6.90 3.63 11.87
N ALA A 529 6.54 3.04 10.74
CA ALA A 529 6.32 3.79 9.50
C ALA A 529 5.08 4.68 9.57
N ASN A 530 4.05 4.27 10.33
CA ASN A 530 2.89 5.10 10.60
C ASN A 530 3.22 6.27 11.52
N GLU A 531 4.12 6.10 12.49
CA GLU A 531 4.69 7.22 13.26
C GLU A 531 5.41 8.23 12.35
N GLN A 532 6.06 7.76 11.28
CA GLN A 532 6.75 8.57 10.26
C GLN A 532 5.86 9.07 9.10
N GLY A 533 4.54 8.90 9.17
CA GLY A 533 3.60 9.49 8.21
C GLY A 533 3.17 8.62 7.01
N MET A 534 3.32 7.28 7.03
CA MET A 534 2.70 6.37 6.04
C MET A 534 1.18 6.17 6.24
N GLU A 535 0.42 7.26 6.40
CA GLU A 535 -0.98 7.22 6.88
C GLU A 535 -2.03 6.72 5.88
N LEU A 536 -1.62 6.32 4.68
CA LEU A 536 -2.50 6.00 3.55
C LEU A 536 -2.60 4.50 3.24
N VAL A 537 -2.07 3.63 4.12
CA VAL A 537 -2.03 2.19 3.86
C VAL A 537 -2.77 1.42 4.94
N ARG A 538 -3.65 0.51 4.51
CA ARG A 538 -4.39 -0.41 5.36
C ARG A 538 -3.85 -1.82 5.17
N HIS A 539 -3.63 -2.55 6.26
CA HIS A 539 -3.03 -3.88 6.22
C HIS A 539 -3.99 -4.93 6.80
N ARG A 540 -4.18 -6.05 6.10
CA ARG A 540 -4.97 -7.21 6.55
C ARG A 540 -4.13 -8.49 6.48
N ILE A 541 -4.47 -9.49 7.28
CA ILE A 541 -3.86 -10.82 7.22
C ILE A 541 -4.94 -11.83 6.83
N ALA A 542 -4.70 -12.54 5.73
CA ALA A 542 -5.45 -13.72 5.30
C ALA A 542 -4.61 -14.96 5.63
N GLU A 543 -4.98 -15.66 6.71
CA GLU A 543 -4.30 -16.86 7.15
C GLU A 543 -4.87 -18.08 6.42
N VAL A 544 -4.06 -18.69 5.56
CA VAL A 544 -4.40 -19.95 4.88
C VAL A 544 -4.51 -21.07 5.91
N GLN A 545 -5.62 -21.79 5.85
CA GLN A 545 -5.94 -22.88 6.75
C GLN A 545 -5.48 -24.21 6.13
N ARG A 546 -5.13 -25.16 7.00
CA ARG A 546 -4.93 -26.55 6.60
C ARG A 546 -6.23 -27.13 6.05
N TRP A 547 -6.11 -28.09 5.14
CA TRP A 547 -7.21 -28.92 4.69
C TRP A 547 -7.83 -29.65 5.87
N SER A 548 -9.16 -29.73 5.84
CA SER A 548 -9.91 -30.58 6.77
C SER A 548 -9.70 -32.06 6.41
N ASP A 549 -10.00 -32.95 7.35
CA ASP A 549 -9.92 -34.39 7.10
C ASP A 549 -10.82 -34.79 5.92
N GLU A 550 -11.97 -34.12 5.75
CA GLU A 550 -12.85 -34.32 4.59
C GLU A 550 -12.18 -33.91 3.27
N ASP A 551 -11.48 -32.77 3.24
CA ASP A 551 -10.76 -32.29 2.06
C ASP A 551 -9.61 -33.24 1.70
N VAL A 552 -8.88 -33.76 2.71
CA VAL A 552 -7.79 -34.74 2.53
C VAL A 552 -8.34 -36.05 1.98
N LEU A 553 -9.39 -36.60 2.58
CA LEU A 553 -10.00 -37.85 2.13
C LEU A 553 -10.56 -37.74 0.70
N ALA A 554 -11.18 -36.61 0.36
CA ALA A 554 -11.65 -36.35 -0.99
C ALA A 554 -10.50 -36.30 -2.00
N PHE A 555 -9.38 -35.65 -1.67
CA PHE A 555 -8.20 -35.62 -2.53
C PHE A 555 -7.56 -37.01 -2.67
N LEU A 556 -7.42 -37.76 -1.58
CA LEU A 556 -6.88 -39.12 -1.61
C LEU A 556 -7.74 -40.07 -2.46
N ALA A 557 -9.06 -39.87 -2.46
CA ALA A 557 -9.98 -40.60 -3.32
C ALA A 557 -9.73 -40.31 -4.81
N ASP A 558 -9.46 -39.05 -5.19
CA ASP A 558 -9.10 -38.67 -6.56
C ASP A 558 -7.82 -39.39 -7.04
N TYR A 559 -6.92 -39.73 -6.11
CA TYR A 559 -5.67 -40.48 -6.35
C TYR A 559 -5.80 -42.00 -6.16
N ASN A 560 -7.02 -42.53 -6.02
CA ASN A 560 -7.29 -43.96 -5.79
C ASN A 560 -6.62 -44.53 -4.52
N VAL A 561 -6.42 -43.71 -3.48
CA VAL A 561 -5.83 -44.13 -2.21
C VAL A 561 -6.96 -44.52 -1.23
N PRO A 562 -6.98 -45.76 -0.70
CA PRO A 562 -8.04 -46.20 0.22
C PRO A 562 -8.05 -45.42 1.55
N SER A 563 -9.24 -45.04 2.03
CA SER A 563 -9.42 -44.30 3.30
C SER A 563 -8.78 -44.98 4.51
N LYS A 564 -8.75 -46.33 4.52
CA LYS A 564 -8.11 -47.12 5.58
C LYS A 564 -6.64 -46.76 5.81
N ARG A 565 -5.92 -46.31 4.77
CA ARG A 565 -4.51 -45.88 4.91
C ARG A 565 -4.41 -44.57 5.68
N PHE A 566 -5.33 -43.63 5.46
CA PHE A 566 -5.43 -42.40 6.24
C PHE A 566 -5.78 -42.70 7.72
N GLU A 567 -6.75 -43.59 7.95
CA GLU A 567 -7.17 -44.00 9.30
C GLU A 567 -6.05 -44.69 10.09
N SER A 568 -5.13 -45.38 9.41
CA SER A 568 -4.00 -46.06 10.05
C SER A 568 -2.89 -45.13 10.58
N LEU A 569 -2.89 -43.86 10.15
CA LEU A 569 -1.89 -42.89 10.56
C LEU A 569 -2.13 -42.39 11.99
N SER A 570 -1.04 -41.95 12.64
CA SER A 570 -1.11 -41.24 13.92
C SER A 570 -1.88 -39.92 13.77
N GLU A 571 -2.45 -39.40 14.87
CA GLU A 571 -3.13 -38.10 14.84
C GLU A 571 -2.19 -36.96 14.38
N HIS A 572 -0.91 -37.04 14.73
CA HIS A 572 0.11 -36.09 14.29
C HIS A 572 0.30 -36.13 12.77
N ASP A 573 0.44 -37.32 12.18
CA ASP A 573 0.62 -37.49 10.74
C ASP A 573 -0.64 -37.06 9.97
N ARG A 574 -1.85 -37.37 10.48
CA ARG A 574 -3.10 -36.91 9.86
C ARG A 574 -3.17 -35.38 9.83
N ARG A 575 -2.79 -34.71 10.91
CA ARG A 575 -2.72 -33.24 10.95
C ARG A 575 -1.69 -32.67 9.97
N LEU A 576 -0.60 -33.39 9.69
CA LEU A 576 0.38 -33.02 8.66
C LEU A 576 -0.19 -33.16 7.26
N LEU A 577 -1.01 -34.19 7.00
CA LEU A 577 -1.73 -34.32 5.72
C LEU A 577 -2.67 -33.14 5.45
N GLY A 578 -3.13 -32.42 6.46
CA GLY A 578 -3.81 -31.14 6.26
C GLY A 578 -3.01 -30.12 5.40
N LEU A 579 -1.71 -30.32 5.19
CA LEU A 579 -0.92 -29.57 4.22
C LEU A 579 -0.98 -30.25 2.82
N PRO A 580 -1.41 -29.54 1.75
CA PRO A 580 -1.54 -30.09 0.40
C PRO A 580 -0.30 -30.82 -0.11
N PHE A 581 0.89 -30.26 0.17
CA PHE A 581 2.16 -30.90 -0.16
C PHE A 581 2.23 -32.32 0.41
N PHE A 582 2.01 -32.49 1.72
CA PHE A 582 2.10 -33.79 2.40
C PHE A 582 1.00 -34.76 1.98
N THR A 583 -0.22 -34.28 1.74
CA THR A 583 -1.28 -35.15 1.20
C THR A 583 -0.89 -35.72 -0.15
N ARG A 584 -0.34 -34.90 -1.04
CA ARG A 584 0.13 -35.38 -2.35
C ARG A 584 1.28 -36.37 -2.20
N VAL A 585 2.27 -36.06 -1.37
CA VAL A 585 3.36 -36.99 -1.06
C VAL A 585 2.82 -38.33 -0.56
N PHE A 586 1.90 -38.29 0.40
CA PHE A 586 1.33 -39.50 0.97
C PHE A 586 0.53 -40.29 -0.07
N ALA A 587 -0.19 -39.62 -0.96
CA ALA A 587 -0.92 -40.27 -2.02
C ALA A 587 0.03 -41.05 -2.95
N GLU A 588 1.12 -40.41 -3.35
CA GLU A 588 2.11 -41.01 -4.26
C GLU A 588 2.87 -42.16 -3.57
N MET A 589 3.27 -42.00 -2.31
CA MET A 589 3.83 -43.09 -1.47
C MET A 589 2.85 -44.25 -1.32
N ALA A 590 1.56 -43.97 -1.20
CA ALA A 590 0.56 -45.02 -1.07
C ALA A 590 0.37 -45.79 -2.39
N THR A 591 0.50 -45.14 -3.54
CA THR A 591 0.36 -45.79 -4.85
C THR A 591 1.61 -46.54 -5.31
N SER A 592 2.80 -46.20 -4.79
CA SER A 592 4.04 -46.90 -5.11
C SER A 592 4.17 -48.20 -4.32
N SER A 593 4.22 -49.33 -5.02
CA SER A 593 4.20 -50.69 -4.45
C SER A 593 5.43 -51.10 -3.62
N GLU A 594 6.39 -50.20 -3.36
CA GLU A 594 7.67 -50.51 -2.72
C GLU A 594 7.69 -50.37 -1.19
N VAL A 595 6.65 -49.78 -0.57
CA VAL A 595 6.67 -49.55 0.88
C VAL A 595 5.96 -50.69 1.63
N ASN A 596 6.75 -51.69 2.03
CA ASN A 596 6.33 -52.69 3.02
C ASN A 596 5.89 -51.99 4.32
N HIS A 597 4.65 -52.27 4.74
CA HIS A 597 3.90 -51.59 5.80
C HIS A 597 4.38 -51.83 7.26
N ASN A 598 5.64 -52.21 7.49
CA ASN A 598 6.11 -52.65 8.81
C ASN A 598 7.01 -51.67 9.58
N SER A 599 7.19 -50.42 9.15
CA SER A 599 7.92 -49.44 9.96
C SER A 599 6.97 -48.60 10.83
N ASN A 600 7.22 -48.56 12.15
CA ASN A 600 6.63 -47.63 13.12
C ASN A 600 7.08 -46.16 12.88
N GLU A 601 7.66 -45.85 11.71
CA GLU A 601 8.20 -44.54 11.37
C GLU A 601 7.09 -43.57 11.00
N SER A 602 7.18 -42.33 11.51
CA SER A 602 6.27 -41.24 11.18
C SER A 602 6.38 -40.85 9.70
N LEU A 603 5.35 -40.18 9.17
CA LEU A 603 5.34 -39.73 7.78
C LEU A 603 6.50 -38.76 7.48
N THR A 604 6.78 -37.87 8.43
CA THR A 604 7.88 -36.91 8.39
C THR A 604 9.24 -37.58 8.22
N GLU A 605 9.49 -38.65 8.98
CA GLU A 605 10.78 -39.35 8.93
C GLU A 605 10.95 -40.10 7.60
N ARG A 606 9.88 -40.72 7.09
CA ARG A 606 9.89 -41.36 5.76
C ARG A 606 10.19 -40.35 4.66
N LEU A 607 9.61 -39.15 4.76
CA LEU A 607 9.84 -38.03 3.85
C LEU A 607 11.28 -37.54 3.89
N LEU A 608 11.83 -37.38 5.09
CA LEU A 608 13.21 -36.97 5.30
C LEU A 608 14.18 -38.00 4.73
N ASN A 609 13.93 -39.29 4.98
CA ASN A 609 14.74 -40.38 4.44
C ASN A 609 14.69 -40.40 2.92
N LYS A 610 13.51 -40.22 2.29
CA LYS A 610 13.39 -40.12 0.83
C LYS A 610 14.14 -38.90 0.26
N TYR A 611 14.11 -37.77 0.95
CA TYR A 611 14.89 -36.59 0.57
C TYR A 611 16.40 -36.90 0.61
N VAL A 612 16.89 -37.50 1.70
CA VAL A 612 18.30 -37.87 1.86
C VAL A 612 18.72 -38.93 0.83
N GLU A 613 17.92 -39.99 0.61
CA GLU A 613 18.15 -41.03 -0.41
C GLU A 613 18.23 -40.45 -1.84
N ARG A 614 17.45 -39.41 -2.13
CA ARG A 614 17.50 -38.72 -3.43
C ARG A 614 18.80 -37.94 -3.57
N GLU A 615 19.20 -37.22 -2.53
CA GLU A 615 20.42 -36.41 -2.53
C GLU A 615 21.68 -37.27 -2.54
N GLU A 616 21.68 -38.39 -1.83
CA GLU A 616 22.75 -39.39 -1.87
C GLU A 616 22.96 -39.92 -3.28
N ARG A 617 21.88 -40.20 -4.04
CA ARG A 617 21.96 -40.65 -5.44
C ARG A 617 22.61 -39.64 -6.39
N LYS A 618 22.64 -38.35 -6.03
CA LYS A 618 23.36 -37.32 -6.82
C LYS A 618 24.85 -37.27 -6.52
N LEU A 619 25.24 -37.80 -5.37
CA LEU A 619 26.60 -37.86 -4.88
C LEU A 619 27.24 -39.24 -5.15
N THR A 620 26.97 -39.84 -6.30
CA THR A 620 27.55 -41.13 -6.74
C THR A 620 28.68 -40.93 -7.74
N MET A 621 29.70 -41.80 -7.68
CA MET A 621 30.71 -41.91 -8.73
C MET A 621 30.15 -42.69 -9.93
N GLY A 622 30.58 -42.35 -11.14
CA GLY A 622 30.18 -43.10 -12.35
C GLY A 622 30.66 -44.57 -12.32
N GLN A 623 29.89 -45.43 -13.01
CA GLN A 623 30.04 -46.89 -13.26
C GLN A 623 30.23 -47.85 -12.07
N GLU A 624 30.88 -47.45 -10.97
CA GLU A 624 30.89 -48.18 -9.70
C GLU A 624 30.14 -47.34 -8.68
N ASP A 625 28.96 -47.80 -8.28
CA ASP A 625 27.90 -47.17 -7.45
C ASP A 625 28.37 -46.80 -6.01
N THR A 626 29.53 -46.15 -5.91
CA THR A 626 30.19 -45.75 -4.67
C THR A 626 29.70 -44.35 -4.29
N THR A 627 28.97 -44.29 -3.17
CA THR A 627 28.40 -43.07 -2.59
C THR A 627 29.49 -42.22 -1.95
N LEU A 628 29.60 -40.94 -2.32
CA LEU A 628 30.60 -40.01 -1.78
C LEU A 628 30.31 -39.62 -0.33
N LEU A 629 29.03 -39.62 0.05
CA LEU A 629 28.53 -39.49 1.41
C LEU A 629 27.49 -40.57 1.64
N THR A 630 27.58 -41.26 2.78
CA THR A 630 26.51 -42.14 3.23
C THR A 630 25.28 -41.33 3.61
N SER A 631 24.08 -41.91 3.54
CA SER A 631 22.84 -41.33 4.06
C SER A 631 22.98 -40.70 5.46
N ALA A 632 23.73 -41.35 6.37
CA ALA A 632 23.95 -40.85 7.73
C ALA A 632 24.86 -39.61 7.77
N GLU A 633 25.94 -39.61 6.99
CA GLU A 633 26.84 -38.45 6.88
C GLU A 633 26.13 -37.28 6.20
N LEU A 634 25.38 -37.54 5.13
CA LEU A 634 24.63 -36.50 4.42
C LEU A 634 23.54 -35.88 5.29
N ARG A 635 22.82 -36.68 6.07
CA ARG A 635 21.87 -36.17 7.08
C ARG A 635 22.58 -35.27 8.09
N ARG A 636 23.76 -35.68 8.58
CA ARG A 636 24.56 -34.89 9.52
C ARG A 636 25.08 -33.59 8.89
N THR A 637 25.47 -33.61 7.62
CA THR A 637 25.81 -32.39 6.86
C THR A 637 24.63 -31.42 6.86
N PHE A 638 23.42 -31.89 6.55
CA PHE A 638 22.24 -31.03 6.55
C PHE A 638 21.86 -30.51 7.94
N GLU A 639 22.09 -31.26 9.01
CA GLU A 639 21.95 -30.77 10.40
C GLU A 639 22.88 -29.59 10.67
N TYR A 640 24.16 -29.67 10.29
CA TYR A 640 25.12 -28.57 10.44
C TYR A 640 24.77 -27.36 9.55
N VAL A 641 24.31 -27.58 8.32
CA VAL A 641 23.86 -26.48 7.45
C VAL A 641 22.66 -25.76 8.06
N ALA A 642 21.69 -26.49 8.62
CA ALA A 642 20.54 -25.88 9.30
C ALA A 642 20.96 -25.08 10.53
N GLU A 643 21.98 -25.53 11.27
CA GLU A 643 22.58 -24.81 12.39
C GLU A 643 23.28 -23.52 11.93
N PHE A 644 24.08 -23.57 10.86
CA PHE A 644 24.70 -22.36 10.28
C PHE A 644 23.65 -21.33 9.87
N MET A 645 22.63 -21.74 9.11
CA MET A 645 21.49 -20.89 8.75
C MET A 645 20.78 -20.30 9.98
N ALA A 646 20.60 -21.09 11.06
CA ALA A 646 20.01 -20.59 12.29
C ALA A 646 20.89 -19.53 12.97
N SER A 647 22.20 -19.75 13.03
CA SER A 647 23.16 -18.85 13.69
C SER A 647 23.39 -17.54 12.93
N SER A 648 23.38 -17.57 11.59
CA SER A 648 23.48 -16.38 10.74
C SER A 648 22.17 -15.59 10.62
N ALA A 649 21.07 -16.15 11.15
CA ALA A 649 19.71 -15.68 10.93
C ALA A 649 19.31 -15.59 9.44
N GLU A 650 20.01 -16.34 8.57
CA GLU A 650 19.68 -16.50 7.16
C GLU A 650 18.90 -17.83 6.93
N ARG A 651 18.28 -17.97 5.76
CA ARG A 651 17.62 -19.24 5.35
C ARG A 651 18.29 -19.84 4.13
N GLU A 652 19.51 -19.40 3.90
CA GLU A 652 20.38 -19.75 2.80
C GLU A 652 21.77 -19.91 3.41
N ALA A 653 22.55 -20.84 2.87
CA ALA A 653 23.94 -21.06 3.24
C ALA A 653 24.80 -20.89 2.00
N ASP A 654 25.96 -20.27 2.15
CA ASP A 654 26.90 -20.22 1.03
C ASP A 654 27.57 -21.58 0.79
N ILE A 655 28.24 -21.73 -0.37
CA ILE A 655 28.95 -22.97 -0.69
C ILE A 655 30.04 -23.27 0.34
N SER A 656 30.67 -22.25 0.92
CA SER A 656 31.73 -22.45 1.92
C SER A 656 31.19 -23.03 3.24
N GLU A 657 30.01 -22.59 3.67
CA GLU A 657 29.27 -23.14 4.81
C GLU A 657 28.82 -24.57 4.55
N LEU A 658 28.39 -24.88 3.31
CA LEU A 658 28.07 -26.26 2.90
C LEU A 658 29.31 -27.17 2.91
N GLU A 659 30.47 -26.66 2.46
CA GLU A 659 31.76 -27.36 2.55
C GLU A 659 32.15 -27.61 4.01
N ILE A 660 32.09 -26.59 4.87
CA ILE A 660 32.41 -26.70 6.31
C ILE A 660 31.47 -27.68 7.01
N ALA A 661 30.18 -27.67 6.67
CA ALA A 661 29.20 -28.60 7.21
C ALA A 661 29.52 -30.05 6.84
N ALA A 662 29.92 -30.28 5.58
CA ALA A 662 30.32 -31.60 5.11
C ALA A 662 31.61 -32.07 5.80
N GLU A 663 32.63 -31.21 5.93
CA GLU A 663 33.87 -31.48 6.68
C GLU A 663 33.58 -31.87 8.13
N SER A 664 32.67 -31.13 8.78
CA SER A 664 32.25 -31.39 10.16
C SER A 664 31.45 -32.68 10.31
N ALA A 665 30.72 -33.10 9.28
CA ALA A 665 29.93 -34.33 9.30
C ALA A 665 30.80 -35.59 9.12
N ILE A 666 31.83 -35.51 8.29
CA ILE A 666 32.75 -36.61 7.98
C ILE A 666 34.02 -36.61 8.85
N GLU A 667 34.25 -35.55 9.63
CA GLU A 667 35.44 -35.35 10.48
C GLU A 667 36.76 -35.36 9.68
N VAL A 668 36.74 -34.91 8.41
CA VAL A 668 37.88 -34.89 7.48
C VAL A 668 37.81 -33.66 6.58
N GLU A 669 38.96 -33.03 6.30
CA GLU A 669 39.06 -31.91 5.36
C GLU A 669 38.80 -32.33 3.90
N LEU A 670 37.98 -31.56 3.18
CA LEU A 670 37.61 -31.84 1.79
C LEU A 670 38.74 -31.54 0.79
N ASN A 671 39.77 -30.80 1.21
CA ASN A 671 40.94 -30.48 0.39
C ASN A 671 41.91 -31.66 0.21
N THR A 672 41.67 -32.78 0.90
CA THR A 672 42.43 -34.02 0.74
C THR A 672 42.22 -34.62 -0.68
N PRO A 673 43.24 -35.27 -1.28
CA PRO A 673 43.13 -35.85 -2.62
C PRO A 673 41.97 -36.84 -2.78
N GLU A 674 41.64 -37.55 -1.70
CA GLU A 674 40.61 -38.58 -1.62
C GLU A 674 39.18 -38.00 -1.60
N ARG A 675 38.99 -36.76 -1.12
CA ARG A 675 37.67 -36.12 -0.96
C ARG A 675 37.46 -34.88 -1.84
N ARG A 676 38.45 -34.48 -2.65
CA ARG A 676 38.34 -33.37 -3.62
C ARG A 676 37.15 -33.51 -4.58
N GLN A 677 36.76 -34.74 -4.91
CA GLN A 677 35.59 -35.00 -5.78
C GLN A 677 34.25 -34.68 -5.10
N LEU A 678 34.16 -34.87 -3.77
CA LEU A 678 32.98 -34.49 -3.00
C LEU A 678 32.82 -32.96 -3.01
N LYS A 679 33.90 -32.20 -2.79
CA LYS A 679 33.90 -30.73 -2.90
C LYS A 679 33.36 -30.23 -4.25
N GLN A 680 33.71 -30.89 -5.36
CA GLN A 680 33.21 -30.56 -6.69
C GLN A 680 31.74 -30.93 -6.93
N ARG A 681 31.18 -31.87 -6.14
CA ARG A 681 29.81 -32.39 -6.30
C ARG A 681 28.82 -31.84 -5.28
N LEU A 682 29.27 -31.27 -4.16
CA LEU A 682 28.41 -30.55 -3.21
C LEU A 682 27.55 -29.47 -3.91
N PRO A 683 28.06 -28.73 -4.92
CA PRO A 683 27.25 -27.80 -5.69
C PRO A 683 26.11 -28.42 -6.53
N VAL A 684 25.99 -29.74 -6.58
CA VAL A 684 24.96 -30.48 -7.35
C VAL A 684 23.77 -30.87 -6.46
N LEU A 685 23.89 -30.69 -5.14
CA LEU A 685 22.81 -30.95 -4.19
C LEU A 685 21.60 -30.04 -4.47
N CYS A 686 20.41 -30.59 -4.33
CA CYS A 686 19.16 -29.84 -4.39
C CYS A 686 19.18 -28.71 -3.36
N GLY A 687 18.88 -27.50 -3.83
CA GLY A 687 18.80 -26.32 -2.97
C GLY A 687 19.67 -25.17 -3.43
N LEU A 688 20.62 -25.40 -4.33
CA LEU A 688 21.42 -24.33 -4.91
C LEU A 688 20.60 -23.55 -5.93
N ALA A 689 20.24 -22.32 -5.57
CA ALA A 689 19.62 -21.39 -6.50
C ALA A 689 20.71 -20.92 -7.48
N ALA A 690 20.62 -21.35 -8.74
CA ALA A 690 21.47 -20.83 -9.81
C ALA A 690 21.07 -19.37 -10.09
N ALA A 691 21.62 -18.44 -9.33
CA ALA A 691 21.62 -17.03 -9.68
C ALA A 691 22.77 -16.79 -10.66
N SER A 692 22.47 -16.73 -11.96
CA SER A 692 23.40 -16.37 -13.04
C SER A 692 24.65 -17.27 -13.20
N ASP A 693 25.35 -17.14 -14.33
CA ASP A 693 26.45 -18.00 -14.79
C ASP A 693 27.70 -18.05 -13.86
N ASP A 694 27.67 -17.43 -12.68
CA ASP A 694 28.76 -17.41 -11.70
C ASP A 694 28.49 -18.34 -10.49
N ILE A 695 29.16 -19.50 -10.52
CA ILE A 695 29.14 -20.53 -9.47
C ILE A 695 29.51 -19.97 -8.08
N SER A 696 30.28 -18.88 -8.01
CA SER A 696 30.71 -18.22 -6.77
C SER A 696 29.61 -17.48 -6.01
N THR A 697 28.43 -17.25 -6.62
CA THR A 697 27.28 -16.57 -5.99
C THR A 697 26.12 -17.50 -5.64
N SER A 698 26.27 -18.79 -5.94
CA SER A 698 25.24 -19.79 -5.69
C SER A 698 25.08 -20.06 -4.19
N ARG A 699 23.84 -19.98 -3.70
CA ARG A 699 23.47 -20.20 -2.29
C ARG A 699 22.60 -21.43 -2.16
N PHE A 700 22.93 -22.28 -1.19
CA PHE A 700 22.19 -23.48 -0.82
C PHE A 700 20.97 -23.13 0.04
N ARG A 701 19.84 -23.77 -0.24
CA ARG A 701 18.61 -23.63 0.52
C ARG A 701 17.82 -24.94 0.57
N PHE A 702 17.25 -25.26 1.72
CA PHE A 702 16.33 -26.40 1.81
C PHE A 702 15.09 -26.19 0.95
N GLN A 703 14.69 -27.23 0.21
CA GLN A 703 13.53 -27.18 -0.70
C GLN A 703 12.21 -26.89 0.01
N HIS A 704 12.10 -27.35 1.25
CA HIS A 704 10.94 -27.13 2.09
C HIS A 704 11.39 -26.77 3.50
N GLU A 705 10.74 -25.79 4.11
CA GLU A 705 11.07 -25.33 5.46
C GLU A 705 10.91 -26.44 6.51
N LEU A 706 10.03 -27.42 6.26
CA LEU A 706 9.96 -28.60 7.13
C LEU A 706 11.32 -29.31 7.18
N PHE A 707 12.04 -29.47 6.06
CA PHE A 707 13.34 -30.12 6.09
C PHE A 707 14.32 -29.33 6.94
N PHE A 708 14.36 -28.01 6.78
CA PHE A 708 15.12 -27.12 7.67
C PHE A 708 14.73 -27.34 9.14
N ASP A 709 13.43 -27.30 9.47
CA ASP A 709 12.93 -27.47 10.83
C ASP A 709 13.29 -28.84 11.42
N GLN A 710 13.26 -29.91 10.61
CA GLN A 710 13.61 -31.28 11.04
C GLN A 710 15.11 -31.46 11.20
N PHE A 711 15.94 -30.94 10.29
CA PHE A 711 17.40 -31.00 10.42
C PHE A 711 17.88 -30.12 11.59
N LEU A 712 17.28 -28.95 11.79
CA LEU A 712 17.54 -28.11 12.96
C LEU A 712 17.15 -28.82 14.26
N ALA A 713 15.98 -29.49 14.28
CA ALA A 713 15.58 -30.32 15.40
C ALA A 713 16.52 -31.51 15.62
N GLY A 714 17.05 -32.11 14.55
CA GLY A 714 18.07 -33.14 14.58
C GLY A 714 19.35 -32.69 15.29
N ALA A 715 19.86 -31.50 14.92
CA ALA A 715 21.01 -30.88 15.59
C ALA A 715 20.74 -30.64 17.09
N ALA A 716 19.58 -30.08 17.44
CA ALA A 716 19.21 -29.86 18.84
C ALA A 716 19.08 -31.17 19.63
N CYS A 717 18.45 -32.20 19.04
CA CYS A 717 18.37 -33.53 19.61
C CYS A 717 19.76 -34.14 19.84
N ARG A 718 20.67 -34.00 18.87
CA ARG A 718 22.06 -34.46 19.00
C ARG A 718 22.75 -33.83 20.21
N TYR A 719 22.62 -32.53 20.44
CA TYR A 719 23.16 -31.87 21.63
C TYR A 719 22.57 -32.40 22.94
N LEU A 720 21.26 -32.65 22.98
CA LEU A 720 20.60 -33.24 24.14
C LEU A 720 21.02 -34.70 24.39
N MET A 721 21.18 -35.50 23.33
CA MET A 721 21.54 -36.91 23.40
C MET A 721 23.01 -37.13 23.78
N THR A 722 23.90 -36.24 23.32
CA THR A 722 25.33 -36.27 23.64
C THR A 722 25.68 -35.55 24.96
N GLY A 723 24.70 -34.92 25.61
CA GLY A 723 24.91 -34.19 26.87
C GLY A 723 25.59 -32.82 26.71
N GLN A 724 25.61 -32.26 25.50
CA GLN A 724 26.17 -30.95 25.18
C GLN A 724 25.17 -29.82 25.50
N GLU A 725 24.72 -29.74 26.76
CA GLU A 725 23.65 -28.82 27.21
C GLU A 725 23.96 -27.34 26.89
N LYS A 726 25.23 -26.92 26.92
CA LYS A 726 25.63 -25.55 26.60
C LYS A 726 25.35 -25.18 25.15
N LEU A 727 25.64 -26.07 24.19
CA LEU A 727 25.39 -25.81 22.78
C LEU A 727 23.89 -25.75 22.50
N PHE A 728 23.10 -26.64 23.11
CA PHE A 728 21.65 -26.57 23.07
C PHE A 728 21.10 -25.23 23.60
N GLN A 729 21.65 -24.73 24.71
CA GLN A 729 21.26 -23.43 25.27
C GLN A 729 21.65 -22.24 24.38
N THR A 730 22.82 -22.29 23.74
CA THR A 730 23.21 -21.28 22.74
C THR A 730 22.23 -21.28 21.58
N MET A 731 21.92 -22.46 21.03
CA MET A 731 21.01 -22.65 19.90
C MET A 731 19.59 -22.12 20.16
N LEU A 732 19.11 -22.24 21.41
CA LEU A 732 17.82 -21.65 21.81
C LEU A 732 17.80 -20.13 21.63
N GLY A 733 18.94 -19.45 21.72
CA GLY A 733 19.06 -18.01 21.61
C GLY A 733 19.41 -17.46 20.23
N GLU A 734 19.74 -18.32 19.26
CA GLU A 734 20.23 -17.92 17.93
C GLU A 734 19.11 -17.56 16.95
N SER A 735 18.04 -18.36 16.90
CA SER A 735 16.89 -18.08 16.03
C SER A 735 15.57 -18.58 16.60
N HIS A 736 14.46 -17.95 16.18
CA HIS A 736 13.12 -18.40 16.59
C HIS A 736 12.76 -19.74 15.95
N TRP A 737 12.32 -20.69 16.79
CA TRP A 737 11.91 -22.02 16.37
C TRP A 737 10.43 -22.04 16.01
N ARG A 738 10.10 -22.79 14.96
CA ARG A 738 8.71 -23.04 14.57
C ARG A 738 8.13 -24.18 15.41
N SER A 739 6.81 -24.26 15.45
CA SER A 739 6.10 -25.33 16.15
C SER A 739 6.51 -26.73 15.65
N ALA A 740 6.87 -26.86 14.37
CA ALA A 740 7.40 -28.09 13.79
C ALA A 740 8.77 -28.49 14.37
N THR A 741 9.72 -27.56 14.46
CA THR A 741 11.03 -27.77 15.11
C THR A 741 10.83 -28.19 16.57
N VAL A 742 10.01 -27.45 17.32
CA VAL A 742 9.72 -27.72 18.73
C VAL A 742 9.12 -29.11 18.92
N ALA A 743 8.12 -29.47 18.10
CA ALA A 743 7.50 -30.79 18.14
C ALA A 743 8.51 -31.90 17.84
N ALA A 744 9.37 -31.72 16.83
CA ALA A 744 10.40 -32.69 16.45
C ALA A 744 11.47 -32.85 17.53
N VAL A 745 11.90 -31.77 18.19
CA VAL A 745 12.84 -31.84 19.32
C VAL A 745 12.23 -32.62 20.49
N VAL A 746 10.97 -32.33 20.84
CA VAL A 746 10.26 -33.04 21.93
C VAL A 746 10.07 -34.51 21.61
N ALA A 747 9.70 -34.84 20.37
CA ALA A 747 9.54 -36.23 19.93
C ALA A 747 10.88 -36.99 19.89
N GLY A 748 11.96 -36.35 19.43
CA GLY A 748 13.27 -37.00 19.25
C GLY A 748 14.08 -37.15 20.54
N ALA A 749 14.18 -36.09 21.35
CA ALA A 749 15.00 -36.11 22.57
C ALA A 749 14.25 -36.67 23.80
N GLY A 750 12.92 -36.55 23.80
CA GLY A 750 12.04 -36.88 24.92
C GLY A 750 11.92 -35.75 25.95
N THR A 751 10.77 -35.69 26.62
CA THR A 751 10.41 -34.62 27.59
C THR A 751 11.40 -34.52 28.75
N GLU A 752 11.88 -35.64 29.29
CA GLU A 752 12.79 -35.66 30.45
C GLU A 752 14.17 -35.05 30.17
N ARG A 753 14.76 -35.33 29.00
CA ARG A 753 16.07 -34.77 28.64
C ARG A 753 15.99 -33.28 28.42
N ILE A 754 14.94 -32.83 27.72
CA ILE A 754 14.69 -31.41 27.49
C ILE A 754 14.49 -30.71 28.82
N ARG A 755 13.66 -31.27 29.72
CA ARG A 755 13.43 -30.76 31.07
C ARG A 755 14.75 -30.54 31.83
N LYS A 756 15.66 -31.51 31.79
CA LYS A 756 16.97 -31.38 32.43
C LYS A 756 17.80 -30.25 31.83
N ALA A 757 17.84 -30.15 30.50
CA ALA A 757 18.63 -29.15 29.78
C ALA A 757 18.11 -27.71 29.94
N ILE A 758 16.78 -27.52 29.99
CA ILE A 758 16.14 -26.21 30.20
C ILE A 758 15.99 -25.84 31.69
N GLY A 759 16.10 -26.81 32.60
CA GLY A 759 16.10 -26.57 34.04
C GLY A 759 17.31 -25.78 34.54
N TYR A 760 18.35 -25.64 33.71
CA TYR A 760 19.54 -24.85 34.00
C TYR A 760 19.33 -23.40 33.55
N ARG A 761 19.37 -22.48 34.53
CA ARG A 761 19.01 -21.06 34.38
C ARG A 761 19.93 -20.32 33.39
N PRO A 762 19.39 -19.47 32.50
CA PRO A 762 20.15 -18.34 31.98
C PRO A 762 20.54 -17.44 33.17
N ARG A 763 21.83 -17.09 33.30
CA ARG A 763 22.26 -16.09 34.29
C ARG A 763 21.54 -14.76 34.01
N ALA A 764 20.99 -14.16 35.05
CA ALA A 764 20.40 -12.82 35.00
C ALA A 764 21.44 -11.82 34.47
N GLY A 765 21.13 -11.14 33.37
CA GLY A 765 21.98 -10.08 32.82
C GLY A 765 21.60 -9.59 31.43
N VAL A 766 21.14 -10.47 30.54
CA VAL A 766 20.63 -10.08 29.20
C VAL A 766 19.42 -10.97 28.90
N ARG A 767 18.21 -10.39 28.85
CA ARG A 767 17.01 -11.07 28.37
C ARG A 767 17.18 -11.29 26.87
N ASN A 768 17.53 -12.52 26.46
CA ASN A 768 17.42 -12.90 25.06
C ASN A 768 15.96 -13.30 24.78
N ASP A 769 15.19 -12.37 24.18
CA ASP A 769 13.77 -12.56 23.86
C ASP A 769 13.53 -13.78 22.95
N VAL A 770 14.51 -14.16 22.12
CA VAL A 770 14.45 -15.36 21.26
C VAL A 770 14.43 -16.63 22.11
N ALA A 771 15.40 -16.76 23.01
CA ALA A 771 15.50 -17.91 23.92
C ALA A 771 14.25 -18.03 24.80
N ALA A 772 13.75 -16.91 25.34
CA ALA A 772 12.52 -16.90 26.14
C ALA A 772 11.30 -17.41 25.36
N THR A 773 11.23 -17.10 24.07
CA THR A 773 10.15 -17.57 23.17
C THR A 773 10.28 -19.06 22.86
N ASN A 774 11.47 -19.52 22.49
CA ASN A 774 11.71 -20.94 22.19
C ASN A 774 11.49 -21.83 23.41
N MET A 775 11.93 -21.39 24.59
CA MET A 775 11.67 -22.08 25.84
C MET A 775 10.18 -22.11 26.18
N GLY A 776 9.45 -21.01 25.95
CA GLY A 776 8.00 -20.97 26.12
C GLY A 776 7.29 -22.00 25.24
N ALA A 777 7.67 -22.09 23.96
CA ALA A 777 7.12 -23.06 23.02
C ALA A 777 7.44 -24.52 23.42
N LEU A 778 8.67 -24.81 23.84
CA LEU A 778 9.05 -26.12 24.37
C LEU A 778 8.23 -26.50 25.60
N TRP A 779 8.05 -25.57 26.55
CA TRP A 779 7.23 -25.80 27.73
C TRP A 779 5.77 -26.08 27.38
N SER A 780 5.17 -25.32 26.46
CA SER A 780 3.80 -25.59 25.99
C SER A 780 3.66 -27.01 25.45
N MET A 781 4.63 -27.48 24.65
CA MET A 781 4.60 -28.83 24.08
C MET A 781 4.84 -29.92 25.13
N ILE A 782 5.75 -29.69 26.09
CA ILE A 782 6.00 -30.61 27.21
C ILE A 782 4.73 -30.76 28.06
N ILE A 783 4.10 -29.64 28.43
CA ILE A 783 2.86 -29.64 29.23
C ILE A 783 1.75 -30.39 28.51
N LYS A 784 1.59 -30.13 27.20
CA LYS A 784 0.60 -30.81 26.37
C LYS A 784 0.81 -32.33 26.28
N ASN A 785 2.07 -32.78 26.13
CA ASN A 785 2.38 -34.20 25.99
C ASN A 785 2.37 -34.95 27.33
N ALA A 786 2.78 -34.29 28.42
CA ALA A 786 2.83 -34.90 29.74
C ALA A 786 1.47 -34.90 30.44
N GLY A 787 0.59 -33.94 30.16
CA GLY A 787 -0.68 -33.76 30.88
C GLY A 787 -0.52 -33.27 32.32
N GLU A 788 0.70 -32.93 32.72
CA GLU A 788 1.08 -32.42 34.04
C GLU A 788 2.16 -31.35 33.90
N ILE A 789 2.28 -30.49 34.91
CA ILE A 789 3.38 -29.52 34.98
C ILE A 789 4.44 -30.07 35.94
N PRO A 790 5.62 -30.48 35.43
CA PRO A 790 6.65 -31.14 36.23
C PRO A 790 7.46 -30.16 37.10
N VAL A 791 7.12 -28.86 37.10
CA VAL A 791 7.80 -27.80 37.82
C VAL A 791 6.80 -26.88 38.51
N SER A 792 7.19 -26.33 39.67
CA SER A 792 6.35 -25.37 40.41
C SER A 792 6.49 -23.94 39.89
N ASP A 793 7.59 -23.62 39.20
CA ASP A 793 7.93 -22.26 38.77
C ASP A 793 8.29 -22.21 37.29
N LEU A 794 7.69 -21.26 36.57
CA LEU A 794 8.03 -20.88 35.20
C LEU A 794 8.49 -19.42 35.20
N ASN A 795 9.73 -19.16 34.78
CA ASN A 795 10.35 -17.85 34.96
C ASN A 795 10.82 -17.26 33.62
N GLY A 796 10.42 -16.01 33.33
CA GLY A 796 10.95 -15.25 32.21
C GLY A 796 10.64 -15.83 30.83
N LEU A 797 9.58 -16.63 30.70
CA LEU A 797 9.19 -17.29 29.46
C LEU A 797 8.23 -16.42 28.64
N THR A 798 8.30 -16.53 27.32
CA THR A 798 7.37 -15.88 26.40
C THR A 798 6.55 -16.93 25.66
N PHE A 799 5.23 -16.94 25.91
CA PHE A 799 4.25 -17.79 25.25
C PHE A 799 3.54 -16.99 24.16
N THR A 800 3.97 -17.19 22.91
CA THR A 800 3.37 -16.55 21.73
C THR A 800 2.05 -17.18 21.35
N ASP A 801 1.96 -18.51 21.46
CA ASP A 801 0.74 -19.28 21.21
C ASP A 801 -0.10 -19.44 22.48
N HIS A 802 -1.34 -19.89 22.31
CA HIS A 802 -2.24 -20.16 23.43
C HIS A 802 -1.70 -21.27 24.34
N LEU A 803 -1.54 -20.97 25.63
CA LEU A 803 -1.17 -21.95 26.64
C LEU A 803 -2.43 -22.64 27.19
N ASP A 804 -2.66 -23.87 26.75
CA ASP A 804 -3.81 -24.65 27.19
C ASP A 804 -3.49 -25.44 28.48
N LEU A 805 -4.11 -25.03 29.60
CA LEU A 805 -4.03 -25.74 30.88
C LEU A 805 -5.33 -26.50 31.22
N SER A 806 -6.33 -26.52 30.34
CA SER A 806 -7.67 -27.09 30.60
C SER A 806 -7.61 -28.52 31.12
N CYS A 807 -6.76 -29.35 30.51
CA CYS A 807 -6.58 -30.77 30.80
C CYS A 807 -5.32 -31.08 31.63
N VAL A 808 -4.69 -30.06 32.24
CA VAL A 808 -3.37 -30.21 32.90
C VAL A 808 -3.52 -30.31 34.41
N ARG A 809 -2.82 -31.27 35.03
CA ARG A 809 -2.84 -31.46 36.48
C ARG A 809 -1.66 -30.75 37.15
N PHE A 810 -1.96 -29.85 38.10
CA PHE A 810 -0.99 -29.27 39.03
C PHE A 810 -1.69 -28.76 40.30
N SER A 811 -0.98 -28.76 41.43
CA SER A 811 -1.47 -28.22 42.70
C SER A 811 -1.14 -26.73 42.85
N LYS A 812 0.07 -26.33 42.47
CA LYS A 812 0.53 -24.94 42.52
C LYS A 812 1.49 -24.65 41.39
N LEU A 813 1.20 -23.59 40.63
CA LEU A 813 2.07 -23.07 39.58
C LEU A 813 2.32 -21.59 39.82
N ARG A 814 3.58 -21.18 39.72
CA ARG A 814 4.00 -19.79 39.78
C ARG A 814 4.67 -19.40 38.48
N MET A 815 4.13 -18.36 37.84
CA MET A 815 4.71 -17.74 36.66
C MET A 815 5.32 -16.41 37.06
N VAL A 816 6.64 -16.25 36.90
CA VAL A 816 7.36 -15.04 37.28
C VAL A 816 7.91 -14.35 36.04
N ASP A 817 7.56 -13.08 35.84
CA ASP A 817 8.06 -12.26 34.74
C ASP A 817 7.82 -12.87 33.34
N CYS A 818 6.75 -13.64 33.18
CA CYS A 818 6.38 -14.27 31.92
C CYS A 818 5.55 -13.33 31.03
N ARG A 819 5.45 -13.63 29.73
CA ARG A 819 4.58 -12.95 28.77
C ARG A 819 3.68 -13.98 28.08
N LEU A 820 2.37 -13.79 28.12
CA LEU A 820 1.38 -14.70 27.52
C LEU A 820 0.45 -13.93 26.58
N SER A 821 0.25 -14.46 25.37
CA SER A 821 -0.79 -13.97 24.46
C SER A 821 -2.18 -14.41 24.92
N SER A 822 -2.33 -15.68 25.30
CA SER A 822 -3.61 -16.27 25.71
C SER A 822 -3.37 -17.53 26.56
N MET A 823 -4.27 -17.80 27.51
CA MET A 823 -4.20 -18.99 28.36
C MET A 823 -5.60 -19.51 28.70
N SER A 824 -5.78 -20.84 28.66
CA SER A 824 -6.96 -21.52 29.21
C SER A 824 -6.66 -22.01 30.62
N LEU A 825 -7.57 -21.77 31.57
CA LEU A 825 -7.45 -22.26 32.94
C LEU A 825 -7.85 -23.74 33.06
N PRO A 826 -7.32 -24.48 34.06
CA PRO A 826 -7.65 -25.89 34.24
C PRO A 826 -9.12 -26.12 34.64
N GLU A 827 -9.73 -27.14 34.06
CA GLU A 827 -11.11 -27.57 34.38
C GLU A 827 -11.19 -28.39 35.68
N LEU A 828 -10.10 -29.08 36.03
CA LEU A 828 -10.04 -29.91 37.22
C LEU A 828 -9.86 -29.06 38.47
N PRO A 829 -10.54 -29.34 39.59
CA PRO A 829 -10.33 -28.61 40.84
C PRO A 829 -8.98 -28.96 41.48
N GLY A 830 -8.47 -28.07 42.35
CA GLY A 830 -7.28 -28.29 43.19
C GLY A 830 -6.02 -27.53 42.78
N TRP A 831 -6.07 -26.67 41.76
CA TRP A 831 -4.94 -25.86 41.30
C TRP A 831 -4.86 -24.48 41.96
N GLU A 832 -3.66 -23.92 42.12
CA GLU A 832 -3.41 -22.51 42.47
C GLU A 832 -2.44 -21.92 41.43
N LEU A 833 -2.77 -20.77 40.82
CA LEU A 833 -1.93 -20.11 39.81
C LEU A 833 -1.54 -18.71 40.26
N GLN A 834 -0.24 -18.45 40.38
CA GLN A 834 0.32 -17.15 40.77
C GLN A 834 1.02 -16.48 39.58
N LEU A 835 0.65 -15.25 39.23
CA LEU A 835 1.14 -14.52 38.04
C LEU A 835 2.03 -13.30 38.39
N ASN A 836 3.13 -13.54 39.11
CA ASN A 836 4.00 -12.46 39.60
C ASN A 836 4.73 -11.74 38.46
N GLY A 837 4.45 -10.44 38.25
CA GLY A 837 5.09 -9.66 37.17
C GLY A 837 4.81 -10.19 35.76
N THR A 838 3.82 -11.07 35.63
CA THR A 838 3.50 -11.77 34.39
C THR A 838 2.44 -11.00 33.61
N LYS A 839 2.72 -10.74 32.33
CA LYS A 839 1.82 -10.03 31.42
C LYS A 839 0.97 -11.02 30.65
N ILE A 840 -0.35 -10.89 30.69
CA ILE A 840 -1.27 -11.78 29.99
C ILE A 840 -2.37 -10.99 29.28
N LYS A 841 -2.54 -11.21 27.97
CA LYS A 841 -3.54 -10.47 27.17
C LYS A 841 -4.93 -11.10 27.19
N LYS A 842 -5.05 -12.43 27.17
CA LYS A 842 -6.34 -13.13 27.16
C LYS A 842 -6.36 -14.27 28.18
N ILE A 843 -7.45 -14.38 28.93
CA ILE A 843 -7.74 -15.53 29.81
C ILE A 843 -9.06 -16.16 29.36
N GLU A 844 -9.04 -17.48 29.22
CA GLU A 844 -10.21 -18.29 28.90
C GLU A 844 -10.50 -19.26 30.06
N VAL A 845 -11.73 -19.21 30.56
CA VAL A 845 -12.20 -20.07 31.65
C VAL A 845 -13.14 -21.10 31.03
N THR A 846 -12.64 -22.32 30.83
CA THR A 846 -13.44 -23.43 30.31
C THR A 846 -14.25 -24.13 31.41
N GLY A 847 -13.73 -24.09 32.65
CA GLY A 847 -14.39 -24.58 33.86
C GLY A 847 -15.46 -23.64 34.42
N HIS A 848 -15.70 -23.72 35.73
CA HIS A 848 -16.72 -22.88 36.37
C HIS A 848 -16.14 -21.47 36.66
N PRO A 849 -16.89 -20.37 36.49
CA PRO A 849 -16.37 -19.01 36.75
C PRO A 849 -15.74 -18.81 38.13
N SER A 850 -16.15 -19.58 39.14
CA SER A 850 -15.54 -19.59 40.48
C SER A 850 -14.08 -20.05 40.52
N ASP A 851 -13.59 -20.69 39.46
CA ASP A 851 -12.20 -21.14 39.35
C ASP A 851 -11.22 -19.96 39.33
N LEU A 852 -11.70 -18.76 38.95
CA LEU A 852 -10.95 -17.50 39.07
C LEU A 852 -10.51 -17.20 40.51
N SER A 853 -11.20 -17.74 41.53
CA SER A 853 -10.84 -17.56 42.94
C SER A 853 -9.46 -18.09 43.32
N ARG A 854 -8.84 -18.88 42.45
CA ARG A 854 -7.51 -19.47 42.63
C ARG A 854 -6.42 -18.81 41.78
N LEU A 855 -6.79 -17.76 41.05
CA LEU A 855 -5.87 -16.89 40.34
C LEU A 855 -5.34 -15.81 41.29
N ARG A 856 -4.02 -15.70 41.39
CA ARG A 856 -3.32 -14.82 42.32
C ARG A 856 -2.36 -13.90 41.61
N ALA A 857 -2.17 -12.70 42.16
CA ALA A 857 -1.24 -11.69 41.67
C ALA A 857 -1.43 -11.31 40.17
N LEU A 858 -2.66 -11.30 39.66
CA LEU A 858 -2.95 -10.92 38.28
C LEU A 858 -2.75 -9.41 38.07
N GLN A 859 -2.10 -9.02 36.97
CA GLN A 859 -2.08 -7.64 36.48
C GLN A 859 -3.24 -7.40 35.51
N HIS A 860 -4.26 -6.70 35.96
CA HIS A 860 -5.44 -6.33 35.17
C HIS A 860 -5.10 -5.37 34.03
N ALA A 861 -4.10 -4.50 34.20
CA ALA A 861 -3.71 -3.53 33.19
C ALA A 861 -3.28 -4.19 31.86
N ASP A 862 -2.73 -5.40 31.91
CA ASP A 862 -2.28 -6.12 30.72
C ASP A 862 -3.37 -7.01 30.09
N LEU A 863 -4.48 -7.27 30.81
CA LEU A 863 -5.58 -8.12 30.38
C LEU A 863 -6.52 -7.37 29.42
N ALA A 864 -6.58 -7.84 28.18
CA ALA A 864 -7.38 -7.29 27.10
C ALA A 864 -8.75 -7.97 26.96
N GLU A 865 -8.84 -9.25 27.32
CA GLU A 865 -10.02 -10.08 27.11
C GLU A 865 -10.13 -11.16 28.19
N LEU A 866 -11.34 -11.32 28.75
CA LEU A 866 -11.69 -12.40 29.67
C LEU A 866 -12.90 -13.16 29.10
N GLN A 867 -12.73 -14.45 28.83
CA GLN A 867 -13.78 -15.34 28.36
C GLN A 867 -14.23 -16.28 29.48
N LEU A 868 -15.52 -16.23 29.80
CA LEU A 868 -16.23 -17.18 30.65
C LEU A 868 -17.06 -18.11 29.76
N PRO A 869 -17.56 -19.27 30.26
CA PRO A 869 -18.29 -20.23 29.43
C PRO A 869 -19.48 -19.66 28.65
N ASN A 870 -20.12 -18.61 29.17
CA ASN A 870 -21.31 -17.99 28.58
C ASN A 870 -21.16 -16.49 28.31
N GLU A 871 -20.02 -15.87 28.63
CA GLU A 871 -19.85 -14.42 28.58
C GLU A 871 -18.45 -14.05 28.10
N VAL A 872 -18.34 -12.99 27.31
CA VAL A 872 -17.05 -12.43 26.92
C VAL A 872 -16.98 -10.96 27.32
N HIS A 873 -15.92 -10.63 28.08
CA HIS A 873 -15.70 -9.30 28.62
C HIS A 873 -14.48 -8.66 27.96
N TYR A 874 -14.70 -7.50 27.32
CA TYR A 874 -13.66 -6.70 26.65
C TYR A 874 -13.41 -5.36 27.35
N LYS A 875 -14.34 -4.91 28.20
CA LYS A 875 -14.21 -3.63 28.93
C LYS A 875 -13.38 -3.88 30.19
N LYS A 876 -12.36 -3.06 30.41
CA LYS A 876 -11.46 -3.22 31.56
C LYS A 876 -12.24 -3.19 32.88
N GLU A 877 -13.21 -2.31 33.02
CA GLU A 877 -14.03 -2.18 34.22
C GLU A 877 -14.87 -3.45 34.45
N ALA A 878 -15.49 -3.97 33.39
CA ALA A 878 -16.26 -5.22 33.47
C ALA A 878 -15.37 -6.43 33.77
N ILE A 879 -14.18 -6.50 33.16
CA ILE A 879 -13.18 -7.54 33.46
C ILE A 879 -12.78 -7.46 34.94
N LEU A 880 -12.47 -6.27 35.47
CA LEU A 880 -12.09 -6.09 36.87
C LEU A 880 -13.22 -6.46 37.83
N GLU A 881 -14.45 -6.05 37.51
CA GLU A 881 -15.65 -6.38 38.28
C GLU A 881 -15.86 -7.90 38.33
N VAL A 882 -15.73 -8.58 37.18
CA VAL A 882 -15.85 -10.04 37.08
C VAL A 882 -14.74 -10.75 37.86
N LEU A 883 -13.49 -10.28 37.73
CA LEU A 883 -12.36 -10.83 38.48
C LEU A 883 -12.58 -10.74 40.00
N HIS A 884 -13.02 -9.58 40.49
CA HIS A 884 -13.35 -9.40 41.91
C HIS A 884 -14.57 -10.23 42.33
N ARG A 885 -15.63 -10.24 41.50
CA ARG A 885 -16.87 -11.00 41.76
C ARG A 885 -16.59 -12.48 41.95
N TYR A 886 -15.65 -13.05 41.20
CA TYR A 886 -15.26 -14.45 41.28
C TYR A 886 -14.00 -14.70 42.12
N GLY A 887 -13.50 -13.70 42.86
CA GLY A 887 -12.47 -13.87 43.90
C GLY A 887 -11.02 -13.95 43.42
N ALA A 888 -10.71 -13.50 42.20
CA ALA A 888 -9.34 -13.38 41.74
C ALA A 888 -8.61 -12.26 42.50
N GLU A 889 -7.34 -12.49 42.84
CA GLU A 889 -6.50 -11.46 43.45
C GLU A 889 -5.79 -10.67 42.34
N VAL A 890 -6.13 -9.38 42.24
CA VAL A 890 -5.62 -8.43 41.25
C VAL A 890 -4.71 -7.43 41.95
N VAL A 891 -3.50 -7.20 41.41
CA VAL A 891 -2.46 -6.39 42.06
C VAL A 891 -2.65 -4.89 41.83
N ASP A 892 -3.18 -4.52 40.67
CA ASP A 892 -3.28 -3.15 40.13
C ASP A 892 -4.72 -2.63 40.03
N GLY A 893 -5.70 -3.39 40.53
CA GLY A 893 -7.10 -2.99 40.60
C GLY A 893 -7.38 -2.15 41.85
N THR A 894 -7.63 -0.86 41.69
CA THR A 894 -8.19 -0.04 42.79
C THR A 894 -9.69 -0.33 42.93
N PRO A 895 -10.21 -0.57 44.15
CA PRO A 895 -11.63 -0.81 44.36
C PRO A 895 -12.46 0.40 43.90
N LEU A 896 -13.48 0.13 43.08
CA LEU A 896 -14.42 1.12 42.54
C LEU A 896 -15.04 1.96 43.67
N GLY A 897 -14.60 3.20 43.81
CA GLY A 897 -15.22 4.14 44.74
C GLY A 897 -14.41 5.40 45.04
N VAL A 898 -14.15 6.25 44.04
CA VAL A 898 -14.15 7.73 44.12
C VAL A 898 -14.17 8.26 42.67
N GLY A 899 -15.24 8.99 42.29
CA GLY A 899 -15.30 9.78 41.05
C GLY A 899 -15.32 8.97 39.75
N SER A 900 -16.39 8.23 39.46
CA SER A 900 -16.56 7.62 38.14
C SER A 900 -16.52 8.69 37.05
N PRO A 901 -15.66 8.56 36.02
CA PRO A 901 -15.61 9.51 34.92
C PRO A 901 -16.98 9.59 34.22
N SER A 902 -17.30 10.75 33.64
CA SER A 902 -18.54 10.91 32.86
C SER A 902 -18.62 9.88 31.73
N GLU A 903 -19.83 9.54 31.29
CA GLU A 903 -20.05 8.61 30.18
C GLU A 903 -19.33 9.07 28.89
N GLU A 904 -19.20 10.37 28.69
CA GLU A 904 -18.48 10.98 27.56
C GLU A 904 -16.96 10.76 27.66
N VAL A 905 -16.38 10.84 28.86
CA VAL A 905 -14.96 10.52 29.11
C VAL A 905 -14.72 9.01 28.90
N LEU A 906 -15.63 8.16 29.36
CA LEU A 906 -15.56 6.71 29.15
C LEU A 906 -15.68 6.35 27.66
N ALA A 907 -16.60 6.99 26.93
CA ALA A 907 -16.76 6.82 25.49
C ALA A 907 -15.50 7.27 24.74
N ALA A 908 -14.96 8.45 25.06
CA ALA A 908 -13.74 8.96 24.44
C ALA A 908 -12.54 8.05 24.70
N ARG A 909 -12.35 7.56 25.93
CA ARG A 909 -11.30 6.57 26.25
C ARG A 909 -11.48 5.26 25.48
N HIS A 910 -12.71 4.77 25.36
CA HIS A 910 -13.02 3.58 24.58
C HIS A 910 -12.69 3.78 23.09
N PHE A 911 -13.12 4.89 22.50
CA PHE A 911 -12.85 5.20 21.10
C PHE A 911 -11.36 5.39 20.84
N LEU A 912 -10.66 6.15 21.68
CA LEU A 912 -9.21 6.34 21.59
C LEU A 912 -8.43 5.04 21.82
N SER A 913 -8.88 4.17 22.72
CA SER A 913 -8.23 2.87 22.94
C SER A 913 -8.37 1.96 21.71
N ASN A 914 -9.54 1.92 21.07
CA ASN A 914 -9.72 1.20 19.80
C ASN A 914 -8.93 1.83 18.65
N LEU A 915 -8.88 3.17 18.59
CA LEU A 915 -8.06 3.89 17.61
C LEU A 915 -6.55 3.68 17.85
N ALA A 916 -6.11 3.55 19.10
CA ALA A 916 -4.73 3.31 19.47
C ALA A 916 -4.29 1.85 19.20
N ARG A 917 -5.22 0.91 19.28
CA ARG A 917 -4.98 -0.50 18.87
C ARG A 917 -4.89 -0.64 17.36
N ARG A 918 -5.60 0.21 16.63
CA ARG A 918 -5.56 0.22 15.18
C ARG A 918 -4.25 0.81 14.70
N VAL A 919 -3.63 0.07 13.78
CA VAL A 919 -2.47 0.52 13.03
C VAL A 919 -2.84 1.75 12.15
N GLU A 920 -4.11 1.86 11.73
CA GLU A 920 -4.63 2.93 10.90
C GLU A 920 -4.89 4.23 11.69
N LYS A 921 -4.25 5.35 11.30
CA LYS A 921 -4.45 6.69 11.90
C LYS A 921 -5.65 7.47 11.37
N SER A 922 -6.43 6.90 10.43
CA SER A 922 -7.56 7.58 9.83
C SER A 922 -8.81 6.73 9.76
N VAL A 923 -9.97 7.38 9.97
CA VAL A 923 -11.29 6.75 9.89
C VAL A 923 -12.10 7.43 8.79
N ILE A 924 -12.73 6.63 7.94
CA ILE A 924 -13.62 7.13 6.89
C ILE A 924 -15.02 7.32 7.48
N LEU A 925 -15.54 8.52 7.31
CA LEU A 925 -16.83 8.98 7.82
C LEU A 925 -17.72 9.43 6.65
N ARG A 926 -19.03 9.33 6.86
CA ARG A 926 -20.04 10.05 6.07
C ARG A 926 -20.00 11.55 6.42
N ARG A 927 -20.69 12.37 5.63
CA ARG A 927 -20.76 13.84 5.85
C ARG A 927 -21.31 14.25 7.22
N ASP A 928 -22.12 13.41 7.86
CA ASP A 928 -22.69 13.63 9.19
C ASP A 928 -21.78 13.18 10.34
N HIS A 929 -20.50 12.92 10.03
CA HIS A 929 -19.46 12.40 10.90
C HIS A 929 -19.75 11.00 11.46
N GLN A 930 -20.72 10.29 10.88
CA GLN A 930 -20.99 8.90 11.23
C GLN A 930 -20.02 7.97 10.49
N PRO A 931 -19.59 6.88 11.13
CA PRO A 931 -18.82 5.85 10.45
C PRO A 931 -19.70 5.14 9.42
N GLU A 932 -19.10 4.67 8.33
CA GLU A 932 -19.78 3.84 7.35
C GLU A 932 -20.41 2.61 8.03
N ASP A 933 -21.49 2.04 7.47
CA ASP A 933 -22.07 0.75 7.91
C ASP A 933 -21.13 -0.44 7.60
N ASP A 934 -19.84 -0.27 7.88
CA ASP A 934 -18.86 -1.34 7.88
C ASP A 934 -19.04 -2.14 9.18
N VAL A 935 -19.24 -3.45 9.04
CA VAL A 935 -19.30 -4.44 10.12
C VAL A 935 -18.10 -4.28 11.09
N ARG A 936 -16.98 -3.72 10.61
CA ARG A 936 -15.72 -3.51 11.33
C ARG A 936 -15.68 -2.24 12.19
N LEU A 937 -16.61 -1.29 11.99
CA LEU A 937 -16.74 -0.07 12.81
C LEU A 937 -17.81 -0.22 13.90
N LYS A 938 -18.25 -1.45 14.21
CA LYS A 938 -19.25 -1.71 15.28
C LYS A 938 -18.87 -1.10 16.63
N TRP A 939 -17.58 -1.02 16.95
CA TRP A 939 -17.07 -0.41 18.19
C TRP A 939 -17.47 1.08 18.35
N THR A 940 -17.63 1.82 17.25
CA THR A 940 -18.10 3.22 17.27
C THR A 940 -19.55 3.35 17.76
N ARG A 941 -20.31 2.25 17.75
CA ARG A 941 -21.72 2.21 18.16
C ARG A 941 -21.90 1.82 19.63
N VAL A 942 -20.84 1.41 20.32
CA VAL A 942 -20.91 0.88 21.70
C VAL A 942 -21.52 1.90 22.68
N TYR A 943 -21.24 3.18 22.49
CA TYR A 943 -21.81 4.30 23.28
C TYR A 943 -22.87 5.09 22.48
N GLY A 944 -23.38 4.53 21.39
CA GLY A 944 -24.35 5.18 20.52
C GLY A 944 -23.75 6.18 19.52
N ARG A 945 -24.56 6.52 18.50
CA ARG A 945 -24.15 7.39 17.38
C ARG A 945 -23.84 8.83 17.81
N ASP A 946 -24.51 9.31 18.86
CA ASP A 946 -24.34 10.68 19.32
C ASP A 946 -23.05 10.87 20.13
N ALA A 947 -22.66 9.90 20.96
CA ALA A 947 -21.38 9.92 21.66
C ALA A 947 -20.21 9.91 20.68
N TRP A 948 -20.28 9.11 19.61
CA TRP A 948 -19.29 9.11 18.54
C TRP A 948 -19.20 10.48 17.84
N ARG A 949 -20.34 11.07 17.48
CA ARG A 949 -20.36 12.39 16.82
C ARG A 949 -19.75 13.47 17.72
N LYS A 950 -20.10 13.48 19.01
CA LYS A 950 -19.51 14.39 20.02
C LYS A 950 -18.00 14.19 20.13
N PHE A 951 -17.55 12.93 20.16
CA PHE A 951 -16.12 12.58 20.19
C PHE A 951 -15.35 13.15 18.98
N VAL A 952 -15.85 12.92 17.77
CA VAL A 952 -15.22 13.44 16.53
C VAL A 952 -15.19 14.97 16.52
N ASN A 953 -16.31 15.61 16.86
CA ASN A 953 -16.40 17.07 16.91
C ASN A 953 -15.44 17.65 17.96
N GLY A 954 -15.32 17.02 19.13
CA GLY A 954 -14.40 17.44 20.18
C GLY A 954 -12.93 17.39 19.72
N LEU A 955 -12.54 16.33 19.00
CA LEU A 955 -11.19 16.22 18.45
C LEU A 955 -10.89 17.30 17.40
N VAL A 956 -11.86 17.62 16.54
CA VAL A 956 -11.71 18.65 15.51
C VAL A 956 -11.65 20.05 16.14
N LEU A 957 -12.51 20.33 17.12
CA LEU A 957 -12.53 21.60 17.85
C LEU A 957 -11.24 21.85 18.63
N ALA A 958 -10.68 20.81 19.27
CA ALA A 958 -9.40 20.88 19.96
C ALA A 958 -8.18 20.90 19.00
N GLU A 959 -8.44 20.93 17.69
CA GLU A 959 -7.45 20.82 16.61
C GLU A 959 -6.56 19.56 16.68
N LEU A 960 -6.99 18.52 17.39
CA LEU A 960 -6.32 17.22 17.49
C LEU A 960 -6.59 16.34 16.28
N ALA A 961 -7.57 16.69 15.44
CA ALA A 961 -7.87 16.01 14.19
C ALA A 961 -8.20 16.99 13.04
N THR A 962 -8.02 16.55 11.79
CA THR A 962 -8.56 17.22 10.59
C THR A 962 -9.57 16.34 9.88
N LEU A 963 -10.48 16.99 9.16
CA LEU A 963 -11.47 16.37 8.29
C LEU A 963 -11.09 16.66 6.83
N ASP A 964 -10.55 15.66 6.15
CA ASP A 964 -10.14 15.80 4.76
C ASP A 964 -11.24 15.26 3.84
N ASN A 965 -11.69 16.06 2.88
CA ASN A 965 -12.54 15.57 1.80
C ASN A 965 -11.68 14.76 0.82
N PHE A 966 -12.18 13.59 0.40
CA PHE A 966 -11.54 12.82 -0.67
C PHE A 966 -12.57 12.26 -1.64
N SER A 967 -12.17 12.07 -2.89
CA SER A 967 -13.03 11.47 -3.92
C SER A 967 -13.12 9.97 -3.72
N ALA A 968 -14.26 9.50 -3.21
CA ALA A 968 -14.68 8.10 -3.24
C ALA A 968 -15.77 7.92 -4.31
N SER A 969 -16.03 6.68 -4.72
CA SER A 969 -17.23 6.33 -5.48
C SER A 969 -18.47 6.46 -4.58
N GLY A 970 -19.54 7.09 -5.07
CA GLY A 970 -20.81 7.26 -4.35
C GLY A 970 -20.90 8.52 -3.48
N GLU A 971 -21.59 8.43 -2.33
CA GLU A 971 -21.81 9.58 -1.45
C GLU A 971 -20.50 10.23 -1.01
N PRO A 972 -20.42 11.58 -0.94
CA PRO A 972 -19.21 12.27 -0.53
C PRO A 972 -18.75 11.84 0.87
N LYS A 973 -17.54 11.30 0.96
CA LYS A 973 -16.94 10.81 2.21
C LYS A 973 -15.92 11.80 2.75
N ILE A 974 -15.77 11.79 4.08
CA ILE A 974 -14.81 12.61 4.81
C ILE A 974 -13.86 11.68 5.55
N ARG A 975 -12.58 12.03 5.60
CA ARG A 975 -11.57 11.30 6.37
C ARG A 975 -11.22 12.06 7.64
N LEU A 976 -11.41 11.41 8.78
CA LEU A 976 -10.88 11.88 10.05
C LEU A 976 -9.40 11.48 10.14
N ARG A 977 -8.49 12.46 10.20
CA ARG A 977 -7.05 12.27 10.45
C ARG A 977 -6.69 12.83 11.81
N LEU A 978 -6.06 12.04 12.67
CA LEU A 978 -5.51 12.55 13.93
C LEU A 978 -4.17 13.26 13.67
N LYS A 979 -3.96 14.44 14.24
CA LYS A 979 -2.68 15.19 14.16
C LYS A 979 -1.62 14.67 15.14
N CYS A 980 -2.04 13.91 16.14
CA CYS A 980 -1.18 13.23 17.11
C CYS A 980 -1.70 11.81 17.35
N SER A 981 -0.87 10.92 17.92
CA SER A 981 -1.27 9.52 18.07
C SER A 981 -2.45 9.39 19.06
N ALA A 982 -3.35 8.44 18.81
CA ALA A 982 -4.46 8.16 19.74
C ALA A 982 -3.94 7.76 21.13
N THR A 983 -2.77 7.12 21.20
CA THR A 983 -2.07 6.77 22.44
C THR A 983 -1.61 8.01 23.21
N THR A 984 -1.09 9.03 22.52
CA THR A 984 -0.72 10.33 23.11
C THR A 984 -1.93 11.05 23.67
N ILE A 985 -3.04 11.08 22.92
CA ILE A 985 -4.30 11.67 23.39
C ILE A 985 -4.80 10.88 24.61
N LEU A 986 -4.80 9.54 24.55
CA LEU A 986 -5.27 8.66 25.61
C LEU A 986 -4.45 8.77 26.90
N ALA A 987 -3.13 8.96 26.78
CA ALA A 987 -2.22 9.15 27.91
C ALA A 987 -2.44 10.48 28.64
N ASN A 988 -3.23 11.40 28.05
CA ASN A 988 -3.43 12.76 28.54
C ASN A 988 -2.08 13.46 28.82
N ASP A 989 -1.17 13.39 27.84
CA ASP A 989 0.19 13.92 27.97
C ASP A 989 0.17 15.43 28.29
N GLU A 990 0.65 15.78 29.50
CA GLU A 990 0.62 17.14 30.02
C GLU A 990 1.48 18.12 29.22
N ALA A 991 2.40 17.62 28.39
CA ALA A 991 3.23 18.45 27.52
C ALA A 991 2.45 19.07 26.35
N GLN A 992 1.27 18.55 26.00
CA GLN A 992 0.46 19.06 24.88
C GLN A 992 -0.80 19.77 25.38
N SER A 993 -0.77 21.12 25.38
CA SER A 993 -1.89 21.96 25.83
C SER A 993 -3.24 21.62 25.18
N LYS A 994 -3.22 21.23 23.90
CA LYS A 994 -4.42 20.84 23.13
C LYS A 994 -5.06 19.54 23.61
N VAL A 995 -4.25 18.57 24.07
CA VAL A 995 -4.75 17.30 24.62
C VAL A 995 -5.45 17.55 25.96
N GLN A 996 -4.87 18.40 26.81
CA GLN A 996 -5.50 18.80 28.06
C GLN A 996 -6.81 19.55 27.86
N GLU A 997 -6.86 20.46 26.88
CA GLU A 997 -8.07 21.24 26.56
C GLU A 997 -9.21 20.33 26.10
N TYR A 998 -8.89 19.31 25.30
CA TYR A 998 -9.86 18.29 24.88
C TYR A 998 -10.45 17.52 26.07
N TRP A 999 -9.63 16.97 26.97
CA TRP A 999 -10.12 16.21 28.13
C TRP A 999 -10.89 17.09 29.13
N LYS A 1000 -10.40 18.31 29.42
CA LYS A 1000 -11.13 19.29 30.25
C LYS A 1000 -12.47 19.68 29.63
N GLY A 1001 -12.55 19.74 28.30
CA GLY A 1001 -13.80 19.99 27.57
C GLY A 1001 -14.84 18.91 27.84
N LEU A 1002 -14.45 17.64 27.79
CA LEU A 1002 -15.33 16.48 28.06
C LEU A 1002 -15.77 16.39 29.53
N GLU A 1003 -14.90 16.76 30.48
CA GLU A 1003 -15.25 16.78 31.90
C GLU A 1003 -16.28 17.87 32.24
N ARG A 1004 -16.20 19.02 31.55
CA ARG A 1004 -17.16 20.13 31.71
C ARG A 1004 -18.53 19.88 31.06
N SER A 1005 -18.60 19.04 30.03
CA SER A 1005 -19.86 18.76 29.33
C SER A 1005 -20.74 17.74 30.07
N GLY A 1006 -20.15 16.90 30.93
CA GLY A 1006 -20.87 15.95 31.78
C GLY A 1006 -21.30 16.47 33.16
N SER A 1007 -21.07 17.76 33.47
CA SER A 1007 -21.40 18.38 34.77
C SER A 1007 -22.60 19.34 34.72
N VAL A 1008 -23.42 19.25 33.65
CA VAL A 1008 -24.68 19.99 33.47
C VAL A 1008 -25.89 19.05 33.54
#